data_AF-A0A2W5XN66-F1
#
_entry.id   AF-A0A2W5XN66-F1
#
_cell.length_a   1.000
_cell.length_b   1.000
_cell.length_c   1.000
_cell.angle_alpha   90.00
_cell.angle_beta   90.00
_cell.angle_gamma   90.00
#
_symmetry.space_group_name_H-M   'P 1'
#
loop_
_entity.id
_entity.type
_entity.pdbx_description
1 polymer ?
#
loop_
_entity_poly.entity_id
_entity_poly.type
_entity_poly.pdbx_seq_one_letter_code
_entity_poly.pdbx_strand_id
1 'polypeptide(L)'
;MNKSCKRSLAAALLACLTLSSMPVPAAAVSTATEIQIGIQAAKQVDAENSIVSDPVLNNWVGSLRQKLVNYRARPDIDYKFKIIDTNDINAFSLPGGFVYLNFGLLNFVNSDDELAGVMGHEMGHVERRHSITLNAKAQVLNVLLGLLSVASPFIYRFGNLVDQLSVYKMSRVDELQADQYGLLLMTRAGYDPNGMVSFMDRLGKQYGQTGSTLAKYFETHPDPKARISHLRGYPQLQKVDNQALLAQAIHDEDEGRYAYALHKVNAVLASEPNNQLALLHAGQLELALGSFDRSEQALAKLEHSTGVSAAAQSAAAHQLSLLPRRSNAGEKLLNPKLGPMQAQLAGAIAQTKTTQSALDDRIKLGREDSKRFNQRLDNLSYEIPNFSNVNVRPGSRLEGVINDLSHMAKDINIILDKSDYIISNSTGMLKDDISVLNEMQAPLRRKTLTATERELLPYYSDMLAQMNQSQSELVSGVTAARGAMALGWQAMPALDVYFRQLDRASLDFGGDLSPRTAQDLKPLAVTAENALDAAANAAETAHALYFTAQSRQLVNRITLLGVGTFEGRYATLTSVISKRLGVDAPTYAESLRLGMSAGDIAAASWLAAEEKVPVSTVINQQRATNKTIIDMALERHLSQESLEVVLGMLWEGYAEKPID
;
A
#
# COMPACT_ATOMS: atom_id res chain seq x y z
N MET A 1 35.24 52.92 -31.75
CA MET A 1 35.64 51.54 -31.37
C MET A 1 35.71 50.66 -32.62
N ASN A 2 36.91 50.14 -32.91
CA ASN A 2 37.24 49.44 -34.16
C ASN A 2 36.62 48.01 -34.22
N LYS A 3 36.27 47.51 -35.41
CA LYS A 3 35.53 46.24 -35.60
C LYS A 3 36.25 45.01 -35.00
N SER A 4 37.58 45.04 -34.90
CA SER A 4 38.37 44.00 -34.20
C SER A 4 38.08 43.95 -32.70
N CYS A 5 37.87 45.11 -32.05
CA CYS A 5 37.60 45.17 -30.61
C CYS A 5 36.22 44.59 -30.27
N LYS A 6 35.23 44.71 -31.17
CA LYS A 6 33.90 44.08 -31.01
C LYS A 6 33.93 42.57 -31.21
N ARG A 7 34.80 42.05 -32.08
CA ARG A 7 34.97 40.60 -32.28
C ARG A 7 35.72 39.93 -31.13
N SER A 8 36.73 40.59 -30.56
CA SER A 8 37.43 40.11 -29.37
C SER A 8 36.57 40.17 -28.12
N LEU A 9 35.72 41.21 -27.96
CA LEU A 9 34.77 41.30 -26.85
C LEU A 9 33.64 40.28 -26.99
N ALA A 10 33.14 40.05 -28.21
CA ALA A 10 32.14 39.02 -28.48
C ALA A 10 32.72 37.60 -28.30
N ALA A 11 33.96 37.34 -28.70
CA ALA A 11 34.62 36.05 -28.47
C ALA A 11 34.95 35.81 -26.98
N ALA A 12 35.29 36.86 -26.22
CA ALA A 12 35.49 36.76 -24.77
C ALA A 12 34.16 36.59 -24.00
N LEU A 13 33.08 37.25 -24.42
CA LEU A 13 31.73 37.04 -23.90
C LEU A 13 31.19 35.66 -24.28
N LEU A 14 31.44 35.19 -25.50
CA LEU A 14 31.07 33.84 -25.93
C LEU A 14 31.90 32.78 -25.19
N ALA A 15 33.19 33.02 -24.95
CA ALA A 15 34.05 32.14 -24.15
C ALA A 15 33.61 32.09 -22.67
N CYS A 16 33.26 33.23 -22.07
CA CYS A 16 32.69 33.29 -20.72
C CYS A 16 31.30 32.63 -20.64
N LEU A 17 30.46 32.79 -21.67
CA LEU A 17 29.14 32.12 -21.77
C LEU A 17 29.29 30.61 -21.98
N THR A 18 30.30 30.16 -22.73
CA THR A 18 30.60 28.73 -22.91
C THR A 18 31.28 28.08 -21.69
N LEU A 19 31.96 28.88 -20.87
CA LEU A 19 32.54 28.44 -19.58
C LEU A 19 31.48 28.39 -18.47
N SER A 20 30.44 29.23 -18.53
CA SER A 20 29.24 29.14 -17.65
C SER A 20 28.22 28.09 -18.10
N SER A 21 28.41 27.48 -19.26
CA SER A 21 27.56 26.40 -19.80
C SER A 21 28.24 25.02 -19.75
N MET A 22 29.34 24.88 -19.00
CA MET A 22 29.84 23.56 -18.64
C MET A 22 28.94 23.01 -17.54
N PRO A 23 28.47 21.75 -17.62
CA PRO A 23 27.71 21.15 -16.53
C PRO A 23 28.56 21.26 -15.27
N VAL A 24 28.04 21.93 -14.24
CA VAL A 24 28.64 21.90 -12.91
C VAL A 24 28.65 20.41 -12.54
N PRO A 25 29.83 19.76 -12.39
CA PRO A 25 29.86 18.37 -11.96
C PRO A 25 29.05 18.27 -10.65
N ALA A 26 28.37 17.16 -10.36
CA ALA A 26 27.69 17.01 -9.07
C ALA A 26 28.62 17.27 -7.86
N ALA A 27 29.94 17.14 -8.05
CA ALA A 27 30.99 17.51 -7.10
C ALA A 27 31.16 19.03 -6.86
N ALA A 28 30.69 19.90 -7.76
CA ALA A 28 30.78 21.35 -7.66
C ALA A 28 29.49 22.01 -7.11
N VAL A 29 28.42 21.24 -6.90
CA VAL A 29 27.29 21.66 -6.05
C VAL A 29 27.68 21.39 -4.59
N SER A 30 27.69 22.43 -3.76
CA SER A 30 27.96 22.26 -2.33
C SER A 30 26.85 21.45 -1.64
N THR A 31 27.15 20.70 -0.57
CA THR A 31 26.10 19.99 0.19
C THR A 31 25.02 20.96 0.70
N ALA A 32 25.40 22.17 1.11
CA ALA A 32 24.44 23.18 1.55
C ALA A 32 23.46 23.57 0.43
N THR A 33 23.96 23.75 -0.79
CA THR A 33 23.12 24.04 -1.97
C THR A 33 22.21 22.86 -2.30
N GLU A 34 22.73 21.63 -2.26
CA GLU A 34 21.95 20.40 -2.44
C GLU A 34 20.78 20.30 -1.45
N ILE A 35 21.02 20.59 -0.17
CA ILE A 35 19.98 20.59 0.87
C ILE A 35 18.90 21.64 0.57
N GLN A 36 19.27 22.84 0.12
CA GLN A 36 18.29 23.88 -0.23
C GLN A 36 17.42 23.48 -1.42
N ILE A 37 18.00 22.84 -2.43
CA ILE A 37 17.23 22.27 -3.56
C ILE A 37 16.24 21.22 -3.04
N GLY A 38 16.72 20.33 -2.17
CA GLY A 38 15.88 19.33 -1.50
C GLY A 38 14.70 19.91 -0.74
N ILE A 39 14.93 20.96 0.06
CA ILE A 39 13.87 21.63 0.84
C ILE A 39 12.78 22.20 -0.07
N GLN A 40 13.16 22.81 -1.20
CA GLN A 40 12.19 23.37 -2.15
C GLN A 40 11.37 22.28 -2.82
N ALA A 41 12.02 21.20 -3.29
CA ALA A 41 11.34 20.08 -3.91
C ALA A 41 10.42 19.34 -2.92
N ALA A 42 10.89 19.11 -1.68
CA ALA A 42 10.11 18.47 -0.63
C ALA A 42 8.84 19.26 -0.29
N LYS A 43 8.91 20.60 -0.22
CA LYS A 43 7.71 21.44 -0.01
C LYS A 43 6.66 21.25 -1.09
N GLN A 44 7.08 21.07 -2.33
CA GLN A 44 6.18 20.84 -3.45
C GLN A 44 5.54 19.46 -3.36
N VAL A 45 6.35 18.41 -3.15
CA VAL A 45 5.86 17.03 -2.97
C VAL A 45 4.88 16.96 -1.80
N ASP A 46 5.21 17.58 -0.66
CA ASP A 46 4.35 17.61 0.52
C ASP A 46 3.02 18.36 0.28
N ALA A 47 2.99 19.35 -0.62
CA ALA A 47 1.77 20.12 -0.93
C ALA A 47 0.85 19.38 -1.92
N GLU A 48 1.43 18.55 -2.78
CA GLU A 48 0.71 17.82 -3.84
C GLU A 48 0.27 16.41 -3.39
N ASN A 49 0.77 15.92 -2.25
CA ASN A 49 0.53 14.56 -1.79
C ASN A 49 0.04 14.50 -0.34
N SER A 50 -0.88 13.57 -0.05
CA SER A 50 -1.27 13.24 1.31
C SER A 50 -0.12 12.51 2.03
N ILE A 51 0.37 13.08 3.13
CA ILE A 51 1.45 12.48 3.94
C ILE A 51 0.84 11.71 5.09
N VAL A 52 1.19 10.42 5.22
CA VAL A 52 0.72 9.55 6.30
C VAL A 52 1.29 10.04 7.63
N SER A 53 0.39 10.39 8.55
CA SER A 53 0.72 10.88 9.90
C SER A 53 0.65 9.80 10.98
N ASP A 54 0.39 8.55 10.59
CA ASP A 54 0.31 7.41 11.51
C ASP A 54 1.61 7.26 12.32
N PRO A 55 1.55 7.32 13.66
CA PRO A 55 2.75 7.28 14.49
C PRO A 55 3.45 5.92 14.47
N VAL A 56 2.74 4.81 14.24
CA VAL A 56 3.34 3.47 14.19
C VAL A 56 4.16 3.29 12.92
N LEU A 57 3.61 3.66 11.77
CA LEU A 57 4.31 3.57 10.48
C LEU A 57 5.52 4.51 10.45
N ASN A 58 5.36 5.74 10.96
CA ASN A 58 6.46 6.69 11.06
C ASN A 58 7.53 6.22 12.08
N ASN A 59 7.15 5.57 13.17
CA ASN A 59 8.11 4.99 14.12
C ASN A 59 8.81 3.77 13.54
N TRP A 60 8.11 2.91 12.80
CA TRP A 60 8.68 1.74 12.13
C TRP A 60 9.74 2.17 11.12
N VAL A 61 9.37 2.97 10.13
CA VAL A 61 10.31 3.56 9.15
C VAL A 61 11.40 4.36 9.87
N GLY A 62 11.03 5.10 10.92
CA GLY A 62 11.96 5.86 11.76
C GLY A 62 13.03 5.00 12.44
N SER A 63 12.68 3.79 12.89
CA SER A 63 13.60 2.87 13.56
C SER A 63 14.59 2.23 12.59
N LEU A 64 14.14 1.82 11.40
CA LEU A 64 14.99 1.34 10.31
C LEU A 64 15.93 2.45 9.85
N ARG A 65 15.39 3.65 9.64
CA ARG A 65 16.18 4.85 9.32
C ARG A 65 17.27 5.06 10.37
N GLN A 66 16.94 5.02 11.66
CA GLN A 66 17.92 5.24 12.72
C GLN A 66 19.08 4.23 12.69
N LYS A 67 18.80 2.96 12.39
CA LYS A 67 19.83 1.93 12.21
C LYS A 67 20.69 2.18 10.97
N LEU A 68 20.07 2.51 9.83
CA LEU A 68 20.74 2.72 8.55
C LEU A 68 21.62 3.99 8.53
N VAL A 69 21.10 5.12 9.04
CA VAL A 69 21.82 6.42 9.01
C VAL A 69 23.11 6.40 9.82
N ASN A 70 23.27 5.50 10.80
CA ASN A 70 24.51 5.36 11.56
C ASN A 70 25.71 4.94 10.71
N TYR A 71 25.45 4.34 9.54
CA TYR A 71 26.49 3.83 8.63
C TYR A 71 26.60 4.63 7.34
N ARG A 72 25.94 5.80 7.27
CA ARG A 72 25.94 6.71 6.12
C ARG A 72 27.34 7.29 5.86
N ALA A 73 27.68 7.51 4.59
CA ALA A 73 28.99 8.04 4.21
C ALA A 73 29.05 9.57 4.31
N ARG A 74 27.91 10.25 4.14
CA ARG A 74 27.77 11.71 4.22
C ARG A 74 27.08 12.13 5.53
N PRO A 75 27.83 12.37 6.62
CA PRO A 75 27.26 12.69 7.93
C PRO A 75 26.56 14.06 7.96
N ASP A 76 26.88 14.94 7.01
CA ASP A 76 26.33 16.28 6.79
C ASP A 76 24.94 16.28 6.14
N ILE A 77 24.44 15.11 5.70
CA ILE A 77 23.07 14.92 5.23
C ILE A 77 22.21 14.36 6.36
N ASP A 78 21.10 15.04 6.66
CA ASP A 78 20.05 14.55 7.54
C ASP A 78 18.98 13.84 6.71
N TYR A 79 18.87 12.53 6.88
CA TYR A 79 17.90 11.72 6.16
C TYR A 79 16.53 11.78 6.81
N LYS A 80 15.54 12.22 6.02
CA LYS A 80 14.14 12.36 6.41
C LYS A 80 13.31 11.43 5.54
N PHE A 81 12.66 10.47 6.18
CA PHE A 81 11.75 9.57 5.52
C PHE A 81 10.32 10.03 5.77
N LYS A 82 9.52 10.09 4.72
CA LYS A 82 8.10 10.39 4.77
C LYS A 82 7.32 9.34 4.00
N ILE A 83 6.08 9.12 4.40
CA ILE A 83 5.21 8.14 3.77
C ILE A 83 4.13 8.89 3.00
N ILE A 84 4.00 8.60 1.71
CA ILE A 84 2.94 9.13 0.85
C ILE A 84 1.78 8.14 0.86
N ASP A 85 0.58 8.66 1.08
CA ASP A 85 -0.67 7.90 1.12
C ASP A 85 -1.14 7.56 -0.31
N THR A 86 -0.49 6.57 -0.91
CA THR A 86 -0.85 5.99 -2.22
C THR A 86 -0.57 4.51 -2.24
N ASN A 87 -1.43 3.75 -2.92
CA ASN A 87 -1.34 2.30 -3.08
C ASN A 87 -0.28 1.86 -4.11
N ASP A 88 0.37 2.81 -4.78
CA ASP A 88 1.48 2.52 -5.68
C ASP A 88 2.66 1.90 -4.92
N ILE A 89 3.26 0.83 -5.45
CA ILE A 89 4.49 0.27 -4.91
C ILE A 89 5.64 1.14 -5.43
N ASN A 90 6.06 2.15 -4.66
CA ASN A 90 7.17 3.01 -5.05
C ASN A 90 7.93 3.60 -3.85
N ALA A 91 9.17 4.00 -4.09
CA ALA A 91 9.95 4.88 -3.25
C ALA A 91 10.78 5.80 -4.15
N PHE A 92 11.13 6.97 -3.63
CA PHE A 92 12.07 7.85 -4.32
C PHE A 92 12.78 8.78 -3.34
N SER A 93 13.90 9.32 -3.79
CA SER A 93 14.71 10.24 -3.02
C SER A 93 14.96 11.56 -3.76
N LEU A 94 14.90 12.65 -3.02
CA LEU A 94 15.23 14.00 -3.48
C LEU A 94 16.63 14.40 -2.97
N PRO A 95 17.27 15.39 -3.60
CA PRO A 95 18.53 15.96 -3.10
C PRO A 95 18.44 16.33 -1.62
N GLY A 96 19.54 16.21 -0.89
CA GLY A 96 19.59 16.70 0.50
C GLY A 96 19.00 15.78 1.57
N GLY A 97 18.68 14.53 1.23
CA GLY A 97 18.30 13.50 2.20
C GLY A 97 16.79 13.32 2.42
N PHE A 98 15.94 13.89 1.58
CA PHE A 98 14.50 13.65 1.65
C PHE A 98 14.17 12.38 0.88
N VAL A 99 13.56 11.40 1.55
CA VAL A 99 13.18 10.11 0.98
C VAL A 99 11.70 9.91 1.23
N TYR A 100 10.98 9.50 0.18
CA TYR A 100 9.55 9.25 0.22
C TYR A 100 9.29 7.78 -0.07
N LEU A 101 8.49 7.14 0.77
CA LEU A 101 8.03 5.77 0.62
C LEU A 101 6.52 5.83 0.38
N ASN A 102 6.01 5.09 -0.60
CA ASN A 102 4.57 4.99 -0.77
C ASN A 102 3.97 4.00 0.22
N PHE A 103 2.74 4.24 0.64
CA PHE A 103 2.03 3.31 1.51
C PHE A 103 1.91 1.90 0.88
N GLY A 104 1.64 1.82 -0.42
CA GLY A 104 1.62 0.57 -1.18
C GLY A 104 2.94 -0.21 -1.15
N LEU A 105 4.09 0.48 -1.08
CA LEU A 105 5.38 -0.17 -0.87
C LEU A 105 5.48 -0.80 0.53
N LEU A 106 5.03 -0.09 1.56
CA LEU A 106 5.03 -0.61 2.93
C LEU A 106 4.11 -1.83 3.08
N ASN A 107 3.00 -1.86 2.33
CA ASN A 107 2.13 -3.03 2.25
C ASN A 107 2.77 -4.21 1.49
N PHE A 108 3.66 -3.90 0.54
CA PHE A 108 4.27 -4.91 -0.32
C PHE A 108 5.49 -5.62 0.31
N VAL A 109 6.30 -4.93 1.12
CA VAL A 109 7.52 -5.51 1.74
C VAL A 109 7.18 -6.66 2.69
N ASN A 110 7.95 -7.75 2.67
CA ASN A 110 7.69 -8.94 3.52
C ASN A 110 8.48 -8.99 4.83
N SER A 111 9.47 -8.12 5.00
CA SER A 111 10.25 -8.02 6.24
C SER A 111 10.90 -6.65 6.39
N ASP A 112 11.39 -6.37 7.59
CA ASP A 112 12.27 -5.24 7.85
C ASP A 112 13.54 -5.27 6.99
N ASP A 113 14.04 -6.45 6.64
CA ASP A 113 15.18 -6.61 5.74
C ASP A 113 14.84 -6.14 4.31
N GLU A 114 13.66 -6.47 3.79
CA GLU A 114 13.21 -5.99 2.48
C GLU A 114 13.06 -4.46 2.47
N LEU A 115 12.42 -3.90 3.50
CA LEU A 115 12.24 -2.45 3.63
C LEU A 115 13.58 -1.74 3.82
N ALA A 116 14.47 -2.27 4.64
CA ALA A 116 15.82 -1.76 4.81
C ALA A 116 16.62 -1.79 3.50
N GLY A 117 16.36 -2.78 2.64
CA GLY A 117 16.91 -2.82 1.28
C GLY A 117 16.44 -1.68 0.40
N VAL A 118 15.14 -1.41 0.37
CA VAL A 118 14.59 -0.28 -0.40
C VAL A 118 15.07 1.06 0.15
N MET A 119 15.02 1.25 1.48
CA MET A 119 15.52 2.47 2.12
C MET A 119 17.02 2.66 1.90
N GLY A 120 17.82 1.59 2.01
CA GLY A 120 19.25 1.63 1.74
C GLY A 120 19.58 1.95 0.28
N HIS A 121 18.79 1.45 -0.66
CA HIS A 121 18.87 1.78 -2.07
C HIS A 121 18.62 3.28 -2.33
N GLU A 122 17.53 3.83 -1.79
CA GLU A 122 17.23 5.27 -1.90
C GLU A 122 18.30 6.15 -1.25
N MET A 123 18.82 5.73 -0.10
CA MET A 123 19.97 6.40 0.51
C MET A 123 21.19 6.37 -0.42
N GLY A 124 21.41 5.27 -1.14
CA GLY A 124 22.44 5.14 -2.17
C GLY A 124 22.33 6.19 -3.28
N HIS A 125 21.12 6.52 -3.75
CA HIS A 125 20.91 7.59 -4.74
C HIS A 125 21.34 8.96 -4.22
N VAL A 126 21.04 9.27 -2.96
CA VAL A 126 21.44 10.54 -2.32
C VAL A 126 22.96 10.57 -2.06
N GLU A 127 23.53 9.47 -1.57
CA GLU A 127 24.96 9.35 -1.25
C GLU A 127 25.83 9.53 -2.51
N ARG A 128 25.36 9.00 -3.63
CA ARG A 128 26.03 9.11 -4.93
C ARG A 128 25.59 10.33 -5.74
N ARG A 129 24.70 11.18 -5.21
CA ARG A 129 24.19 12.41 -5.85
C ARG A 129 23.62 12.16 -7.26
N HIS A 130 22.93 11.04 -7.47
CA HIS A 130 22.37 10.68 -8.78
C HIS A 130 21.36 11.74 -9.26
N SER A 131 20.48 12.22 -8.38
CA SER A 131 19.47 13.25 -8.68
C SER A 131 20.07 14.63 -9.04
N ILE A 132 21.24 14.99 -8.50
CA ILE A 132 21.95 16.23 -8.86
C ILE A 132 22.64 16.09 -10.21
N THR A 133 23.24 14.91 -10.47
CA THR A 133 23.90 14.59 -11.73
C THR A 133 22.90 14.57 -12.90
N LEU A 134 21.66 14.15 -12.64
CA LEU A 134 20.54 14.21 -13.58
C LEU A 134 20.06 15.65 -13.82
N ASN A 135 19.92 16.47 -12.77
CA ASN A 135 19.56 17.89 -12.90
C ASN A 135 20.58 18.70 -13.71
N ALA A 136 21.89 18.43 -13.54
CA ALA A 136 22.95 19.05 -14.34
C ALA A 136 22.87 18.67 -15.84
N LYS A 137 22.38 17.47 -16.17
CA LYS A 137 22.10 17.04 -17.55
C LYS A 137 20.79 17.64 -18.09
N ALA A 138 19.79 17.81 -17.24
CA ALA A 138 18.50 18.43 -17.59
C ALA A 138 18.62 19.92 -17.95
N GLN A 139 19.53 20.67 -17.31
CA GLN A 139 19.80 22.06 -17.71
C GLN A 139 20.34 22.18 -19.14
N VAL A 140 21.18 21.22 -19.58
CA VAL A 140 21.70 21.19 -20.96
C VAL A 140 20.61 20.82 -21.96
N LEU A 141 19.70 19.90 -21.60
CA LEU A 141 18.61 19.47 -22.47
C LEU A 141 17.45 20.48 -22.52
N ASN A 142 17.14 21.19 -21.43
CA ASN A 142 16.11 22.25 -21.40
C ASN A 142 16.52 23.48 -22.20
N VAL A 143 17.81 23.81 -22.26
CA VAL A 143 18.34 24.85 -23.17
C VAL A 143 18.29 24.38 -24.63
N LEU A 144 18.48 23.09 -24.89
CA LEU A 144 18.41 22.50 -26.24
C LEU A 144 16.97 22.30 -26.74
N LEU A 145 16.03 21.95 -25.86
CA LEU A 145 14.60 21.75 -26.13
C LEU A 145 13.79 23.05 -26.09
N GLY A 146 14.23 24.06 -25.34
CA GLY A 146 13.67 25.43 -25.41
C GLY A 146 13.90 26.11 -26.76
N LEU A 147 14.81 25.58 -27.59
CA LEU A 147 14.99 25.97 -28.99
C LEU A 147 14.08 25.18 -29.96
N LEU A 148 13.44 24.10 -29.49
CA LEU A 148 12.60 23.19 -30.29
C LEU A 148 11.13 23.17 -29.86
N SER A 149 10.73 23.96 -28.86
CA SER A 149 9.35 24.13 -28.35
C SER A 149 8.38 24.84 -29.33
N VAL A 150 8.67 24.79 -30.63
CA VAL A 150 7.84 25.34 -31.71
C VAL A 150 6.66 24.41 -32.06
N ALA A 151 6.40 23.36 -31.28
CA ALA A 151 5.35 22.37 -31.55
C ALA A 151 4.46 22.07 -30.31
N SER A 152 3.41 22.89 -30.14
CA SER A 152 2.12 22.66 -29.46
C SER A 152 2.03 22.43 -27.91
N PRO A 153 1.34 23.32 -27.16
CA PRO A 153 1.05 23.22 -25.71
C PRO A 153 -0.05 22.24 -25.26
N PHE A 154 -0.71 21.51 -26.16
CA PHE A 154 -1.83 20.62 -25.81
C PHE A 154 -1.40 19.42 -24.94
N ILE A 155 -0.12 19.05 -25.01
CA ILE A 155 0.49 17.86 -24.36
C ILE A 155 0.62 18.01 -22.83
N TYR A 156 0.55 19.22 -22.28
CA TYR A 156 0.71 19.49 -20.84
C TYR A 156 -0.59 19.39 -20.02
N ARG A 157 -1.73 19.19 -20.67
CA ARG A 157 -3.00 19.72 -20.18
C ARG A 157 -3.89 18.76 -19.38
N PHE A 158 -3.55 17.48 -19.31
CA PHE A 158 -4.41 16.46 -18.68
C PHE A 158 -3.64 15.50 -17.77
N GLY A 159 -2.76 16.06 -16.95
CA GLY A 159 -2.25 15.38 -15.78
C GLY A 159 -0.81 14.93 -15.95
N ASN A 160 0.00 15.41 -15.02
CA ASN A 160 1.07 14.69 -14.33
C ASN A 160 2.38 15.48 -14.31
N LEU A 161 2.47 16.42 -13.36
CA LEU A 161 3.76 16.76 -12.76
C LEU A 161 4.41 15.50 -12.13
N VAL A 162 3.58 14.53 -11.72
CA VAL A 162 4.00 13.19 -11.26
C VAL A 162 4.66 12.35 -12.38
N ASP A 163 4.27 12.52 -13.65
CA ASP A 163 4.88 11.82 -14.80
C ASP A 163 6.17 12.53 -15.23
N GLN A 164 6.34 13.80 -14.87
CA GLN A 164 7.64 14.44 -15.02
C GLN A 164 8.67 13.80 -14.09
N LEU A 165 8.28 13.28 -12.92
CA LEU A 165 9.15 12.38 -12.14
C LEU A 165 9.39 11.04 -12.88
N SER A 166 8.39 10.52 -13.60
CA SER A 166 8.49 9.32 -14.46
C SER A 166 9.33 9.48 -15.74
N VAL A 167 9.70 10.70 -16.15
CA VAL A 167 10.65 10.93 -17.28
C VAL A 167 12.12 10.86 -16.83
N TYR A 168 12.41 10.81 -15.52
CA TYR A 168 13.78 10.78 -15.00
C TYR A 168 14.26 9.35 -14.73
N LYS A 169 14.36 8.53 -15.78
CA LYS A 169 14.93 7.18 -15.68
C LYS A 169 16.38 7.24 -15.19
N MET A 170 16.63 6.70 -14.00
CA MET A 170 17.98 6.50 -13.48
C MET A 170 18.78 5.62 -14.45
N SER A 171 20.06 5.91 -14.65
CA SER A 171 20.86 5.07 -15.54
C SER A 171 21.10 3.71 -14.88
N ARG A 172 21.28 2.65 -15.68
CA ARG A 172 21.59 1.31 -15.15
C ARG A 172 22.82 1.31 -14.25
N VAL A 173 23.77 2.22 -14.48
CA VAL A 173 24.97 2.36 -13.65
C VAL A 173 24.64 2.98 -12.30
N ASP A 174 23.76 3.98 -12.27
CA ASP A 174 23.32 4.65 -11.03
C ASP A 174 22.58 3.65 -10.12
N GLU A 175 21.69 2.86 -10.70
CA GLU A 175 20.93 1.80 -10.02
C GLU A 175 21.84 0.74 -9.39
N LEU A 176 22.84 0.26 -10.14
CA LEU A 176 23.81 -0.69 -9.61
C LEU A 176 24.65 -0.09 -8.49
N GLN A 177 25.00 1.21 -8.56
CA GLN A 177 25.72 1.88 -7.47
C GLN A 177 24.85 2.04 -6.22
N ALA A 178 23.56 2.36 -6.39
CA ALA A 178 22.60 2.44 -5.31
C ALA A 178 22.35 1.07 -4.65
N ASP A 179 22.22 0.01 -5.45
CA ASP A 179 22.12 -1.38 -4.98
C ASP A 179 23.31 -1.81 -4.14
N GLN A 180 24.52 -1.59 -4.65
CA GLN A 180 25.76 -1.92 -3.94
C GLN A 180 25.85 -1.18 -2.61
N TYR A 181 25.47 0.10 -2.60
CA TYR A 181 25.49 0.91 -1.40
C TYR A 181 24.43 0.45 -0.39
N GLY A 182 23.20 0.19 -0.85
CA GLY A 182 22.12 -0.31 -0.01
C GLY A 182 22.48 -1.66 0.61
N LEU A 183 23.03 -2.59 -0.17
CA LEU A 183 23.50 -3.90 0.31
C LEU A 183 24.56 -3.76 1.42
N LEU A 184 25.52 -2.84 1.25
CA LEU A 184 26.53 -2.53 2.26
C LEU A 184 25.89 -1.94 3.53
N LEU A 185 24.95 -1.02 3.37
CA LEU A 185 24.29 -0.31 4.47
C LEU A 185 23.44 -1.26 5.30
N MET A 186 22.64 -2.10 4.65
CA MET A 186 21.86 -3.17 5.28
C MET A 186 22.76 -4.08 6.11
N THR A 187 23.83 -4.59 5.50
CA THR A 187 24.76 -5.54 6.14
C THR A 187 25.39 -4.92 7.40
N ARG A 188 25.82 -3.65 7.32
CA ARG A 188 26.40 -2.95 8.48
C ARG A 188 25.38 -2.63 9.55
N ALA A 189 24.14 -2.38 9.17
CA ALA A 189 23.03 -2.14 10.08
C ALA A 189 22.46 -3.42 10.71
N GLY A 190 22.98 -4.60 10.34
CA GLY A 190 22.57 -5.90 10.89
C GLY A 190 21.35 -6.52 10.22
N TYR A 191 20.93 -6.01 9.07
CA TYR A 191 19.85 -6.58 8.26
C TYR A 191 20.38 -7.68 7.33
N ASP A 192 19.53 -8.66 6.99
CA ASP A 192 19.86 -9.71 6.02
C ASP A 192 19.92 -9.10 4.60
N PRO A 193 21.09 -9.06 3.95
CA PRO A 193 21.23 -8.51 2.59
C PRO A 193 20.41 -9.28 1.54
N ASN A 194 19.99 -10.52 1.82
CA ASN A 194 19.07 -11.26 0.94
C ASN A 194 17.68 -10.62 0.86
N GLY A 195 17.29 -9.76 1.82
CA GLY A 195 16.03 -9.01 1.77
C GLY A 195 15.92 -8.15 0.50
N MET A 196 17.00 -7.48 0.09
CA MET A 196 17.01 -6.70 -1.15
C MET A 196 16.77 -7.58 -2.39
N VAL A 197 17.36 -8.78 -2.42
CA VAL A 197 17.18 -9.73 -3.53
C VAL A 197 15.77 -10.32 -3.54
N SER A 198 15.25 -10.67 -2.36
CA SER A 198 13.89 -11.19 -2.19
C SER A 198 12.84 -10.20 -2.67
N PHE A 199 12.96 -8.93 -2.23
CA PHE A 199 12.09 -7.84 -2.66
C PHE A 199 12.06 -7.70 -4.18
N MET A 200 13.24 -7.61 -4.82
CA MET A 200 13.36 -7.46 -6.27
C MET A 200 12.80 -8.65 -7.05
N ASP A 201 13.01 -9.88 -6.56
CA ASP A 201 12.50 -11.10 -7.21
C ASP A 201 10.98 -11.17 -7.14
N ARG A 202 10.40 -10.83 -5.98
CA ARG A 202 8.94 -10.73 -5.79
C ARG A 202 8.34 -9.67 -6.70
N LEU A 203 8.95 -8.48 -6.73
CA LEU A 203 8.51 -7.38 -7.57
C LEU A 203 8.49 -7.77 -9.05
N GLY A 204 9.53 -8.47 -9.52
CA GLY A 204 9.64 -8.97 -10.89
C GLY A 204 8.65 -10.10 -11.23
N LYS A 205 8.25 -10.92 -10.26
CA LYS A 205 7.23 -11.97 -10.45
C LYS A 205 5.83 -11.39 -10.59
N GLN A 206 5.51 -10.34 -9.83
CA GLN A 206 4.19 -9.72 -9.82
C GLN A 206 3.96 -8.82 -11.05
N TYR A 207 5.02 -8.26 -11.64
CA TYR A 207 4.95 -7.45 -12.87
C TYR A 207 4.33 -8.21 -14.07
N GLY A 208 4.52 -9.53 -14.13
CA GLY A 208 3.93 -10.37 -15.17
C GLY A 208 2.43 -10.63 -15.04
N GLN A 209 1.80 -10.23 -13.92
CA GLN A 209 0.42 -10.59 -13.58
C GLN A 209 -0.49 -9.38 -13.28
N THR A 210 0.05 -8.22 -12.86
CA THR A 210 -0.72 -7.01 -12.49
C THR A 210 -0.08 -5.75 -13.09
N GLY A 211 -0.70 -5.18 -14.13
CA GLY A 211 -0.05 -4.23 -15.04
C GLY A 211 -0.07 -2.74 -14.66
N SER A 212 -0.71 -2.30 -13.56
CA SER A 212 -0.83 -0.86 -13.22
C SER A 212 -0.04 -0.44 -11.97
N THR A 213 -0.19 -1.11 -10.83
CA THR A 213 0.43 -0.70 -9.54
C THR A 213 1.95 -0.80 -9.50
N LEU A 214 2.52 -1.67 -10.35
CA LEU A 214 3.97 -1.90 -10.47
C LEU A 214 4.62 -1.05 -11.57
N ALA A 215 3.82 -0.44 -12.47
CA ALA A 215 4.34 0.34 -13.60
C ALA A 215 5.18 1.52 -13.12
N LYS A 216 4.75 2.22 -12.05
CA LYS A 216 5.45 3.38 -11.50
C LYS A 216 6.81 3.06 -10.87
N TYR A 217 6.96 1.87 -10.28
CA TYR A 217 8.29 1.41 -9.83
C TYR A 217 9.22 1.23 -11.04
N PHE A 218 8.73 0.61 -12.12
CA PHE A 218 9.54 0.34 -13.31
C PHE A 218 9.74 1.53 -14.25
N GLU A 219 8.93 2.57 -14.11
CA GLU A 219 9.14 3.87 -14.74
C GLU A 219 10.35 4.58 -14.14
N THR A 220 10.53 4.46 -12.82
CA THR A 220 11.61 5.10 -12.06
C THR A 220 12.87 4.24 -11.98
N HIS A 221 12.73 2.91 -11.92
CA HIS A 221 13.82 1.94 -11.75
C HIS A 221 13.82 0.82 -12.82
N PRO A 222 14.96 0.43 -13.41
CA PRO A 222 15.04 -0.63 -14.42
C PRO A 222 14.70 -2.06 -13.92
N ASP A 223 14.53 -2.99 -14.88
CA ASP A 223 14.17 -4.41 -14.64
C ASP A 223 14.98 -5.12 -13.52
N PRO A 224 14.31 -5.65 -12.48
CA PRO A 224 14.92 -6.33 -11.34
C PRO A 224 15.78 -7.53 -11.70
N LYS A 225 15.43 -8.29 -12.75
CA LYS A 225 16.17 -9.51 -13.11
C LYS A 225 17.63 -9.23 -13.48
N ALA A 226 17.88 -8.12 -14.16
CA ALA A 226 19.21 -7.71 -14.57
C ALA A 226 20.05 -7.14 -13.40
N ARG A 227 19.39 -6.55 -12.39
CA ARG A 227 20.03 -6.03 -11.17
C ARG A 227 20.38 -7.16 -10.20
N ILE A 228 19.46 -8.10 -9.99
CA ILE A 228 19.70 -9.31 -9.18
C ILE A 228 20.92 -10.09 -9.72
N SER A 229 21.05 -10.26 -11.04
CA SER A 229 22.18 -10.99 -11.61
C SER A 229 23.53 -10.30 -11.37
N HIS A 230 23.55 -8.96 -11.25
CA HIS A 230 24.74 -8.20 -10.90
C HIS A 230 25.06 -8.23 -9.39
N LEU A 231 24.04 -8.31 -8.54
CA LEU A 231 24.22 -8.43 -7.09
C LEU A 231 24.70 -9.83 -6.68
N ARG A 232 24.38 -10.87 -7.45
CA ARG A 232 24.90 -12.23 -7.23
C ARG A 232 26.44 -12.24 -7.32
N GLY A 233 27.09 -12.63 -6.22
CA GLY A 233 28.56 -12.70 -6.11
C GLY A 233 29.17 -11.63 -5.19
N TYR A 234 28.37 -10.68 -4.69
CA TYR A 234 28.81 -9.76 -3.64
C TYR A 234 29.06 -10.53 -2.33
N PRO A 235 30.15 -10.23 -1.59
CA PRO A 235 30.47 -10.92 -0.33
C PRO A 235 29.33 -10.93 0.69
N GLN A 236 28.51 -9.88 0.69
CA GLN A 236 27.34 -9.73 1.55
C GLN A 236 26.24 -10.77 1.23
N LEU A 237 26.12 -11.20 -0.02
CA LEU A 237 25.12 -12.17 -0.48
C LEU A 237 25.65 -13.61 -0.52
N GLN A 238 26.76 -13.91 0.16
CA GLN A 238 27.24 -15.28 0.29
C GLN A 238 26.28 -16.11 1.16
N LYS A 239 26.15 -17.39 0.82
CA LYS A 239 25.24 -18.33 1.49
C LYS A 239 25.55 -18.36 3.00
N VAL A 240 24.60 -17.91 3.81
CA VAL A 240 24.69 -18.00 5.27
C VAL A 240 24.74 -19.48 5.64
N ASP A 241 25.69 -19.83 6.50
CA ASP A 241 25.82 -21.19 7.02
C ASP A 241 24.56 -21.59 7.81
N ASN A 242 24.10 -22.84 7.65
CA ASN A 242 22.88 -23.33 8.28
C ASN A 242 22.96 -23.28 9.81
N GLN A 243 24.16 -23.42 10.40
CA GLN A 243 24.34 -23.25 11.84
C GLN A 243 24.15 -21.80 12.27
N ALA A 244 24.67 -20.84 11.50
CA ALA A 244 24.48 -19.41 11.77
C ALA A 244 23.00 -19.01 11.62
N LEU A 245 22.31 -19.55 10.60
CA LEU A 245 20.89 -19.31 10.39
C LEU A 245 20.02 -19.87 11.53
N LEU A 246 20.37 -21.08 12.02
CA LEU A 246 19.68 -21.68 13.16
C LEU A 246 19.97 -20.93 14.47
N ALA A 247 21.19 -20.44 14.69
CA ALA A 247 21.53 -19.62 15.85
C ALA A 247 20.76 -18.28 15.85
N GLN A 248 20.59 -17.66 14.68
CA GLN A 248 19.73 -16.48 14.53
C GLN A 248 18.26 -16.80 14.80
N ALA A 249 17.78 -17.97 14.36
CA ALA A 249 16.41 -18.39 14.64
C ALA A 249 16.15 -18.60 16.14
N ILE A 250 17.11 -19.18 16.86
CA ILE A 250 17.03 -19.36 18.32
C ILE A 250 17.05 -18.00 19.02
N HIS A 251 17.93 -17.08 18.59
CA HIS A 251 17.92 -15.72 19.12
C HIS A 251 16.58 -15.00 18.88
N ASP A 252 15.98 -15.19 17.71
CA ASP A 252 14.64 -14.67 17.42
C ASP A 252 13.58 -15.31 18.34
N GLU A 253 13.66 -16.61 18.59
CA GLU A 253 12.75 -17.31 19.51
C GLU A 253 12.87 -16.77 20.95
N ASP A 254 14.08 -16.57 21.46
CA ASP A 254 14.36 -16.03 22.80
C ASP A 254 13.80 -14.61 22.98
N GLU A 255 13.80 -13.83 21.90
CA GLU A 255 13.24 -12.48 21.86
C GLU A 255 11.72 -12.45 21.56
N GLY A 256 11.08 -13.62 21.44
CA GLY A 256 9.64 -13.75 21.19
C GLY A 256 9.22 -13.61 19.72
N ARG A 257 10.16 -13.54 18.77
CA ARG A 257 9.93 -13.39 17.32
C ARG A 257 9.64 -14.74 16.64
N TYR A 258 8.61 -15.44 17.11
CA TYR A 258 8.40 -16.86 16.80
C TYR A 258 8.21 -17.21 15.32
N ALA A 259 7.60 -16.36 14.48
CA ALA A 259 7.48 -16.65 13.05
C ALA A 259 8.76 -16.39 12.25
N TYR A 260 9.56 -15.39 12.64
CA TYR A 260 10.88 -15.16 12.05
C TYR A 260 11.81 -16.32 12.36
N ALA A 261 11.80 -16.75 13.62
CA ALA A 261 12.46 -17.98 14.05
C ALA A 261 11.99 -19.17 13.21
N LEU A 262 10.67 -19.35 13.02
CA LEU A 262 10.11 -20.48 12.27
C LEU A 262 10.48 -20.43 10.78
N HIS A 263 10.51 -19.25 10.16
CA HIS A 263 10.95 -19.09 8.76
C HIS A 263 12.40 -19.54 8.57
N LYS A 264 13.30 -19.08 9.45
CA LYS A 264 14.72 -19.45 9.44
C LYS A 264 14.91 -20.94 9.72
N VAL A 265 14.18 -21.49 10.69
CA VAL A 265 14.15 -22.93 10.98
C VAL A 265 13.67 -23.73 9.77
N ASN A 266 12.62 -23.29 9.07
CA ASN A 266 12.11 -23.96 7.88
C ASN A 266 13.10 -23.89 6.70
N ALA A 267 13.84 -22.79 6.56
CA ALA A 267 14.92 -22.69 5.56
C ALA A 267 16.05 -23.70 5.85
N VAL A 268 16.41 -23.89 7.13
CA VAL A 268 17.34 -24.96 7.54
C VAL A 268 16.75 -26.33 7.19
N LEU A 269 15.50 -26.61 7.58
CA LEU A 269 14.83 -27.90 7.32
C LEU A 269 14.62 -28.20 5.83
N ALA A 270 14.51 -27.18 4.96
CA ALA A 270 14.43 -27.39 3.52
C ALA A 270 15.71 -27.98 2.95
N SER A 271 16.87 -27.64 3.54
CA SER A 271 18.18 -28.15 3.12
C SER A 271 18.66 -29.35 3.96
N GLU A 272 18.26 -29.42 5.22
CA GLU A 272 18.58 -30.47 6.19
C GLU A 272 17.29 -30.98 6.87
N PRO A 273 16.45 -31.78 6.18
CA PRO A 273 15.13 -32.17 6.69
C PRO A 273 15.12 -32.96 8.01
N ASN A 274 16.28 -33.52 8.37
CA ASN A 274 16.47 -34.33 9.58
C ASN A 274 17.31 -33.60 10.65
N ASN A 275 17.54 -32.29 10.51
CA ASN A 275 18.26 -31.51 11.52
C ASN A 275 17.45 -31.51 12.82
N GLN A 276 18.03 -32.14 13.85
CA GLN A 276 17.32 -32.45 15.11
C GLN A 276 16.93 -31.20 15.87
N LEU A 277 17.84 -30.23 15.93
CA LEU A 277 17.63 -28.98 16.64
C LEU A 277 16.60 -28.12 15.90
N ALA A 278 16.68 -28.07 14.57
CA ALA A 278 15.68 -27.38 13.76
C ALA A 278 14.28 -28.02 13.87
N LEU A 279 14.15 -29.36 13.90
CA LEU A 279 12.85 -30.03 14.10
C LEU A 279 12.26 -29.76 15.49
N LEU A 280 13.10 -29.72 16.53
CA LEU A 280 12.67 -29.40 17.90
C LEU A 280 12.14 -27.98 17.98
N HIS A 281 12.91 -27.00 17.49
CA HIS A 281 12.50 -25.59 17.47
C HIS A 281 11.30 -25.38 16.55
N ALA A 282 11.19 -26.06 15.40
CA ALA A 282 9.98 -26.03 14.58
C ALA A 282 8.75 -26.50 15.38
N GLY A 283 8.88 -27.61 16.11
CA GLY A 283 7.82 -28.10 16.98
C GLY A 283 7.41 -27.08 18.05
N GLN A 284 8.38 -26.42 18.68
CA GLN A 284 8.18 -25.41 19.72
C GLN A 284 7.55 -24.12 19.20
N LEU A 285 8.08 -23.62 18.10
CA LEU A 285 7.61 -22.42 17.43
C LEU A 285 6.20 -22.64 16.86
N GLU A 286 5.91 -23.80 16.28
CA GLU A 286 4.55 -24.14 15.84
C GLU A 286 3.58 -24.28 17.03
N LEU A 287 4.02 -24.70 18.23
CA LEU A 287 3.19 -24.63 19.46
C LEU A 287 2.95 -23.20 19.91
N ALA A 288 3.99 -22.38 19.95
CA ALA A 288 3.91 -20.97 20.32
C ALA A 288 2.97 -20.21 19.36
N LEU A 289 3.01 -20.59 18.08
CA LEU A 289 2.11 -20.11 17.03
C LEU A 289 0.77 -20.86 16.99
N GLY A 290 0.52 -21.81 17.89
CA GLY A 290 -0.70 -22.61 18.09
C GLY A 290 -1.16 -23.44 16.88
N SER A 291 -0.21 -23.87 16.07
CA SER A 291 -0.36 -24.84 14.98
C SER A 291 -0.10 -26.25 15.51
N PHE A 292 -1.00 -26.75 16.37
CA PHE A 292 -0.82 -28.00 17.10
C PHE A 292 -0.55 -29.22 16.20
N ASP A 293 -1.24 -29.32 15.06
CA ASP A 293 -1.04 -30.42 14.09
C ASP A 293 0.36 -30.37 13.45
N ARG A 294 0.87 -29.17 13.14
CA ARG A 294 2.22 -29.00 12.56
C ARG A 294 3.30 -29.22 13.60
N SER A 295 3.06 -28.78 14.83
CA SER A 295 3.93 -29.11 15.95
C SER A 295 4.00 -30.61 16.16
N GLU A 296 2.85 -31.30 16.21
CA GLU A 296 2.79 -32.75 16.35
C GLU A 296 3.55 -33.43 15.21
N GLN A 297 3.39 -32.99 13.97
CA GLN A 297 4.14 -33.53 12.83
C GLN A 297 5.66 -33.32 12.94
N ALA A 298 6.11 -32.14 13.35
CA ALA A 298 7.54 -31.83 13.52
C ALA A 298 8.16 -32.64 14.67
N LEU A 299 7.47 -32.71 15.81
CA LEU A 299 7.91 -33.46 16.99
C LEU A 299 7.83 -34.97 16.80
N ALA A 300 6.83 -35.49 16.09
CA ALA A 300 6.71 -36.91 15.76
C ALA A 300 7.83 -37.37 14.80
N LYS A 301 8.24 -36.51 13.86
CA LYS A 301 9.43 -36.77 13.02
C LYS A 301 10.69 -36.90 13.87
N LEU A 302 10.82 -36.10 14.93
CA LEU A 302 11.95 -36.17 15.84
C LEU A 302 11.91 -37.39 16.77
N GLU A 303 10.73 -37.75 17.29
CA GLU A 303 10.51 -38.92 18.16
C GLU A 303 10.81 -40.24 17.44
N HIS A 304 10.41 -40.36 16.16
CA HIS A 304 10.53 -41.60 15.39
C HIS A 304 11.79 -41.70 14.51
N SER A 305 12.66 -40.69 14.51
CA SER A 305 13.87 -40.68 13.68
C SER A 305 15.01 -41.49 14.30
N THR A 306 15.72 -42.25 13.45
CA THR A 306 16.90 -43.04 13.84
C THR A 306 18.15 -42.15 13.86
N GLY A 307 18.96 -42.26 14.92
CA GLY A 307 20.17 -41.42 15.10
C GLY A 307 19.96 -40.12 15.89
N VAL A 308 18.80 -39.95 16.54
CA VAL A 308 18.50 -38.81 17.42
C VAL A 308 18.98 -39.06 18.85
N SER A 309 19.46 -38.02 19.53
CA SER A 309 19.86 -38.15 20.94
C SER A 309 18.65 -38.47 21.83
N ALA A 310 18.87 -39.28 22.87
CA ALA A 310 17.83 -39.61 23.85
C ALA A 310 17.23 -38.37 24.54
N ALA A 311 18.01 -37.30 24.70
CA ALA A 311 17.55 -36.03 25.25
C ALA A 311 16.57 -35.31 24.31
N ALA A 312 16.88 -35.25 23.00
CA ALA A 312 15.99 -34.64 22.01
C ALA A 312 14.70 -35.45 21.83
N GLN A 313 14.77 -36.79 21.85
CA GLN A 313 13.59 -37.66 21.85
C GLN A 313 12.73 -37.45 23.11
N SER A 314 13.35 -37.36 24.29
CA SER A 314 12.64 -37.11 25.55
C SER A 314 12.00 -35.71 25.59
N ALA A 315 12.66 -34.69 25.04
CA ALA A 315 12.11 -33.33 24.96
C ALA A 315 10.91 -33.28 24.01
N ALA A 316 11.00 -33.93 22.85
CA ALA A 316 9.90 -34.06 21.91
C ALA A 316 8.71 -34.82 22.51
N ALA A 317 8.96 -35.97 23.15
CA ALA A 317 7.94 -36.77 23.81
C ALA A 317 7.25 -36.01 24.97
N HIS A 318 8.02 -35.24 25.74
CA HIS A 318 7.47 -34.38 26.79
C HIS A 318 6.56 -33.29 26.20
N GLN A 319 6.98 -32.59 25.13
CA GLN A 319 6.14 -31.59 24.46
C GLN A 319 4.89 -32.19 23.81
N LEU A 320 5.01 -33.36 23.17
CA LEU A 320 3.87 -34.14 22.68
C LEU A 320 2.90 -34.56 23.79
N SER A 321 3.38 -34.71 25.03
CA SER A 321 2.51 -35.03 26.19
C SER A 321 1.78 -33.82 26.76
N LEU A 322 2.33 -32.62 26.58
CA LEU A 322 1.73 -31.34 26.99
C LEU A 322 0.72 -30.81 25.97
N LEU A 323 0.82 -31.26 24.72
CA LEU A 323 -0.25 -31.09 23.74
C LEU A 323 -1.55 -31.66 24.32
N PRO A 324 -2.67 -30.92 24.28
CA PRO A 324 -3.92 -31.41 24.84
C PRO A 324 -4.35 -32.69 24.12
N ARG A 325 -4.03 -33.84 24.73
CA ARG A 325 -4.53 -35.17 24.32
C ARG A 325 -6.04 -35.18 24.51
N ARG A 326 -6.80 -34.68 23.53
CA ARG A 326 -8.26 -34.72 23.57
C ARG A 326 -8.73 -36.15 23.30
N SER A 327 -9.41 -36.70 24.29
CA SER A 327 -10.09 -37.98 24.25
C SER A 327 -11.05 -38.06 23.07
N ASN A 328 -10.67 -38.86 22.07
CA ASN A 328 -11.48 -39.29 20.95
C ASN A 328 -12.57 -40.28 21.40
N ALA A 329 -13.69 -39.79 21.94
CA ALA A 329 -14.93 -40.57 22.08
C ALA A 329 -16.10 -39.68 22.50
N GLY A 330 -16.69 -38.90 21.57
CA GLY A 330 -17.93 -38.18 21.87
C GLY A 330 -18.44 -37.16 20.85
N GLU A 331 -17.63 -36.74 19.88
CA GLU A 331 -17.94 -35.55 19.07
C GLU A 331 -18.68 -35.79 17.74
N LYS A 332 -19.37 -36.93 17.63
CA LYS A 332 -20.46 -37.08 16.66
C LYS A 332 -21.85 -36.80 17.26
N LEU A 333 -21.97 -36.61 18.58
CA LEU A 333 -23.25 -36.67 19.29
C LEU A 333 -23.74 -35.35 19.92
N LEU A 334 -23.03 -34.23 19.83
CA LEU A 334 -23.29 -33.08 20.72
C LEU A 334 -23.57 -31.69 20.08
N ASN A 335 -23.77 -31.55 18.76
CA ASN A 335 -24.29 -30.27 18.24
C ASN A 335 -25.35 -30.44 17.13
N PRO A 336 -26.66 -30.38 17.46
CA PRO A 336 -27.75 -30.52 16.48
C PRO A 336 -27.79 -29.39 15.42
N LYS A 337 -26.98 -28.33 15.55
CA LYS A 337 -26.93 -27.20 14.60
C LYS A 337 -25.96 -27.37 13.43
N LEU A 338 -25.10 -28.40 13.43
CA LEU A 338 -24.08 -28.59 12.39
C LEU A 338 -24.67 -28.84 10.99
N GLY A 339 -25.71 -29.67 10.87
CA GLY A 339 -26.38 -29.93 9.59
C GLY A 339 -27.00 -28.68 8.98
N PRO A 340 -27.83 -27.92 9.73
CA PRO A 340 -28.32 -26.61 9.28
C PRO A 340 -27.21 -25.63 8.88
N MET A 341 -26.12 -25.52 9.65
CA MET A 341 -24.98 -24.64 9.31
C MET A 341 -24.28 -25.07 8.01
N GLN A 342 -24.07 -26.37 7.79
CA GLN A 342 -23.52 -26.89 6.54
C GLN A 342 -24.38 -26.49 5.34
N ALA A 343 -25.70 -26.60 5.47
CA ALA A 343 -26.65 -26.22 4.42
C ALA A 343 -26.63 -24.71 4.17
N GLN A 344 -26.59 -23.89 5.22
CA GLN A 344 -26.49 -22.43 5.11
C GLN A 344 -25.20 -22.00 4.39
N LEU A 345 -24.05 -22.56 4.76
CA LEU A 345 -22.77 -22.27 4.10
C LEU A 345 -22.75 -22.72 2.64
N ALA A 346 -23.28 -23.91 2.35
CA ALA A 346 -23.39 -24.39 0.97
C ALA A 346 -24.29 -23.47 0.12
N GLY A 347 -25.41 -23.01 0.69
CA GLY A 347 -26.31 -22.04 0.06
C GLY A 347 -25.62 -20.70 -0.20
N ALA A 348 -24.91 -20.16 0.81
CA ALA A 348 -24.15 -18.93 0.68
C ALA A 348 -23.10 -19.02 -0.42
N ILE A 349 -22.27 -20.08 -0.45
CA ILE A 349 -21.26 -20.29 -1.50
C ILE A 349 -21.89 -20.34 -2.90
N ALA A 350 -23.03 -21.03 -3.05
CA ALA A 350 -23.73 -21.11 -4.32
C ALA A 350 -24.28 -19.74 -4.76
N GLN A 351 -24.83 -18.97 -3.82
CA GLN A 351 -25.32 -17.62 -4.06
C GLN A 351 -24.18 -16.66 -4.43
N THR A 352 -23.03 -16.72 -3.75
CA THR A 352 -21.86 -15.89 -4.06
C THR A 352 -21.31 -16.19 -5.45
N LYS A 353 -21.24 -17.46 -5.86
CA LYS A 353 -20.83 -17.85 -7.23
C LYS A 353 -21.79 -17.34 -8.29
N THR A 354 -23.09 -17.35 -8.01
CA THR A 354 -24.11 -16.80 -8.91
C THR A 354 -23.96 -15.29 -9.03
N THR A 355 -23.74 -14.61 -7.90
CA THR A 355 -23.48 -13.17 -7.82
C THR A 355 -22.21 -12.79 -8.58
N GLN A 356 -21.14 -13.59 -8.46
CA GLN A 356 -19.89 -13.41 -9.21
C GLN A 356 -20.13 -13.40 -10.72
N SER A 357 -20.85 -14.39 -11.25
CA SER A 357 -21.17 -14.41 -12.68
C SER A 357 -21.94 -13.17 -13.13
N ALA A 358 -22.92 -12.72 -12.34
CA ALA A 358 -23.69 -11.52 -12.66
C ALA A 358 -22.85 -10.22 -12.51
N LEU A 359 -21.90 -10.20 -11.59
CA LEU A 359 -21.01 -9.06 -11.38
C LEU A 359 -19.97 -8.95 -12.49
N ASP A 360 -19.43 -10.06 -12.98
CA ASP A 360 -18.46 -10.09 -14.08
C ASP A 360 -19.04 -9.46 -15.36
N ASP A 361 -20.31 -9.72 -15.67
CA ASP A 361 -21.02 -9.06 -16.78
C ASP A 361 -21.13 -7.54 -16.58
N ARG A 362 -21.43 -7.10 -15.35
CA ARG A 362 -21.48 -5.66 -15.01
C ARG A 362 -20.11 -5.00 -15.11
N ILE A 363 -19.07 -5.67 -14.64
CA ILE A 363 -17.68 -5.21 -14.70
C ILE A 363 -17.24 -5.03 -16.16
N LYS A 364 -17.57 -5.99 -17.03
CA LYS A 364 -17.30 -5.87 -18.46
C LYS A 364 -17.94 -4.63 -19.05
N LEU A 365 -19.22 -4.38 -18.75
CA LEU A 365 -19.91 -3.17 -19.17
C LEU A 365 -19.27 -1.90 -18.58
N GLY A 366 -18.85 -1.94 -17.31
CA GLY A 366 -18.15 -0.82 -16.67
C GLY A 366 -16.84 -0.46 -17.35
N ARG A 367 -16.06 -1.45 -17.80
CA ARG A 367 -14.83 -1.18 -18.59
C ARG A 367 -15.14 -0.53 -19.94
N GLU A 368 -16.26 -0.89 -20.56
CA GLU A 368 -16.74 -0.23 -21.78
C GLU A 368 -17.18 1.21 -21.51
N ASP A 369 -17.88 1.45 -20.39
CA ASP A 369 -18.31 2.77 -19.93
C ASP A 369 -17.08 3.68 -19.69
N SER A 370 -16.06 3.18 -18.99
CA SER A 370 -14.77 3.87 -18.76
C SER A 370 -14.09 4.25 -20.07
N LYS A 371 -13.95 3.28 -20.98
CA LYS A 371 -13.31 3.51 -22.28
C LYS A 371 -14.04 4.58 -23.08
N ARG A 372 -15.37 4.56 -23.09
CA ARG A 372 -16.17 5.59 -23.79
C ARG A 372 -15.95 6.95 -23.15
N PHE A 373 -16.02 7.05 -21.83
CA PHE A 373 -15.84 8.31 -21.13
C PHE A 373 -14.44 8.91 -21.38
N ASN A 374 -13.37 8.11 -21.24
CA ASN A 374 -12.00 8.50 -21.59
C ASN A 374 -11.88 8.99 -23.04
N GLN A 375 -12.41 8.23 -24.01
CA GLN A 375 -12.40 8.66 -25.41
C GLN A 375 -13.14 9.98 -25.64
N ARG A 376 -14.18 10.26 -24.86
CA ARG A 376 -14.95 11.50 -24.98
C ARG A 376 -14.22 12.68 -24.37
N LEU A 377 -13.46 12.48 -23.29
CA LEU A 377 -12.52 13.45 -22.74
C LEU A 377 -11.40 13.76 -23.72
N ASP A 378 -10.79 12.74 -24.34
CA ASP A 378 -9.74 12.90 -25.37
C ASP A 378 -10.20 13.76 -26.56
N ASN A 379 -11.49 13.68 -26.89
CA ASN A 379 -12.10 14.43 -27.98
C ASN A 379 -12.41 15.90 -27.63
N LEU A 380 -12.23 16.34 -26.38
CA LEU A 380 -12.27 17.76 -26.01
C LEU A 380 -10.98 18.46 -26.47
N SER A 381 -10.84 18.63 -27.79
CA SER A 381 -9.70 19.32 -28.40
C SER A 381 -10.03 20.81 -28.60
N TYR A 382 -9.55 21.64 -27.68
CA TYR A 382 -9.69 23.10 -27.71
C TYR A 382 -8.33 23.79 -27.55
N GLU A 383 -8.06 24.84 -28.31
CA GLU A 383 -6.86 25.67 -28.18
C GLU A 383 -7.00 26.57 -26.95
N ILE A 384 -6.83 26.01 -25.74
CA ILE A 384 -6.86 26.90 -24.59
C ILE A 384 -5.69 27.88 -24.68
N PRO A 385 -5.97 29.17 -24.45
CA PRO A 385 -4.96 30.20 -24.49
C PRO A 385 -3.74 29.81 -23.66
N ASN A 386 -2.55 29.94 -24.26
CA ASN A 386 -1.31 29.63 -23.58
C ASN A 386 -1.01 30.68 -22.50
N PHE A 387 -1.30 30.33 -21.23
CA PHE A 387 -1.07 31.19 -20.07
C PHE A 387 0.36 31.09 -19.50
N SER A 388 1.28 30.35 -20.14
CA SER A 388 2.61 30.09 -19.58
C SER A 388 3.46 31.35 -19.37
N ASN A 389 3.13 32.46 -20.03
CA ASN A 389 3.82 33.74 -19.93
C ASN A 389 3.06 34.78 -19.08
N VAL A 390 1.99 34.37 -18.38
CA VAL A 390 1.11 35.27 -17.65
C VAL A 390 1.32 35.09 -16.15
N ASN A 391 1.69 36.16 -15.45
CA ASN A 391 1.83 36.13 -13.99
C ASN A 391 0.43 36.24 -13.35
N VAL A 392 -0.09 35.11 -12.84
CA VAL A 392 -1.40 35.04 -12.19
C VAL A 392 -1.33 35.79 -10.86
N ARG A 393 -2.17 36.82 -10.70
CA ARG A 393 -2.21 37.64 -9.48
C ARG A 393 -3.24 37.07 -8.52
N PRO A 394 -2.97 37.02 -7.20
CA PRO A 394 -3.98 36.65 -6.21
C PRO A 394 -5.21 37.56 -6.30
N GLY A 395 -6.39 36.96 -6.35
CA GLY A 395 -7.69 37.61 -6.52
C GLY A 395 -8.05 37.99 -7.96
N SER A 396 -7.27 37.59 -8.97
CA SER A 396 -7.55 37.93 -10.38
C SER A 396 -8.64 37.05 -10.99
N ARG A 397 -9.22 37.50 -12.12
CA ARG A 397 -10.25 36.72 -12.83
C ARG A 397 -9.65 35.45 -13.46
N LEU A 398 -8.41 35.56 -13.92
CA LEU A 398 -7.63 34.41 -14.41
C LEU A 398 -7.36 33.36 -13.33
N GLU A 399 -7.08 33.77 -12.08
CA GLU A 399 -6.96 32.84 -10.95
C GLU A 399 -8.25 32.05 -10.72
N GLY A 400 -9.41 32.72 -10.80
CA GLY A 400 -10.72 32.06 -10.72
C GLY A 400 -10.88 30.95 -11.76
N VAL A 401 -10.59 31.24 -13.03
CA VAL A 401 -10.67 30.24 -14.11
C VAL A 401 -9.69 29.07 -13.91
N ILE A 402 -8.50 29.33 -13.36
CA ILE A 402 -7.53 28.27 -13.03
C ILE A 402 -8.06 27.37 -11.91
N ASN A 403 -8.70 27.95 -10.89
CA ASN A 403 -9.31 27.20 -9.80
C ASN A 403 -10.46 26.34 -10.33
N ASP A 404 -11.36 26.90 -11.15
CA ASP A 404 -12.47 26.17 -11.77
C ASP A 404 -11.95 24.97 -12.59
N LEU A 405 -10.91 25.18 -13.41
CA LEU A 405 -10.26 24.10 -14.18
C LEU A 405 -9.62 23.03 -13.28
N SER A 406 -9.02 23.43 -12.17
CA SER A 406 -8.39 22.50 -11.22
C SER A 406 -9.44 21.66 -10.50
N HIS A 407 -10.58 22.25 -10.14
CA HIS A 407 -11.72 21.55 -9.56
C HIS A 407 -12.29 20.51 -10.54
N MET A 408 -12.58 20.92 -11.78
CA MET A 408 -13.08 19.99 -12.81
C MET A 408 -12.10 18.84 -13.09
N ALA A 409 -10.79 19.13 -13.15
CA ALA A 409 -9.77 18.09 -13.35
C ALA A 409 -9.73 17.10 -12.17
N LYS A 410 -9.83 17.60 -10.93
CA LYS A 410 -9.91 16.78 -9.73
C LYS A 410 -11.13 15.85 -9.78
N ASP A 411 -12.30 16.36 -10.13
CA ASP A 411 -13.52 15.56 -10.19
C ASP A 411 -13.45 14.49 -11.28
N ILE A 412 -12.89 14.81 -12.46
CA ILE A 412 -12.67 13.83 -13.53
C ILE A 412 -11.74 12.71 -13.05
N ASN A 413 -10.65 13.04 -12.36
CA ASN A 413 -9.73 12.05 -11.80
C ASN A 413 -10.43 11.18 -10.75
N ILE A 414 -11.21 11.77 -9.84
CA ILE A 414 -12.01 11.02 -8.86
C ILE A 414 -12.96 10.04 -9.56
N ILE A 415 -13.66 10.49 -10.60
CA ILE A 415 -14.60 9.64 -11.36
C ILE A 415 -13.86 8.46 -11.99
N LEU A 416 -12.76 8.72 -12.70
CA LEU A 416 -12.01 7.69 -13.42
C LEU A 416 -11.31 6.74 -12.44
N ASP A 417 -10.44 7.26 -11.58
CA ASP A 417 -9.56 6.46 -10.72
C ASP A 417 -10.35 5.57 -9.79
N LYS A 418 -11.34 6.13 -9.07
CA LYS A 418 -12.14 5.36 -8.11
C LYS A 418 -13.04 4.35 -8.81
N SER A 419 -13.71 4.76 -9.89
CA SER A 419 -14.64 3.85 -10.59
C SER A 419 -13.89 2.70 -11.28
N ASP A 420 -12.75 2.98 -11.93
CA ASP A 420 -11.91 1.96 -12.56
C ASP A 420 -11.28 1.02 -11.52
N TYR A 421 -10.87 1.54 -10.35
CA TYR A 421 -10.40 0.72 -9.24
C TYR A 421 -11.47 -0.29 -8.81
N ILE A 422 -12.70 0.17 -8.57
CA ILE A 422 -13.80 -0.70 -8.12
C ILE A 422 -14.13 -1.75 -9.20
N ILE A 423 -14.25 -1.33 -10.46
CA ILE A 423 -14.54 -2.23 -11.59
C ILE A 423 -13.43 -3.27 -11.76
N SER A 424 -12.17 -2.90 -11.51
CA SER A 424 -11.03 -3.80 -11.70
C SER A 424 -10.85 -4.81 -10.55
N ASN A 425 -11.15 -4.41 -9.31
CA ASN A 425 -10.84 -5.22 -8.13
C ASN A 425 -12.03 -6.04 -7.59
N SER A 426 -13.28 -5.68 -7.93
CA SER A 426 -14.47 -6.34 -7.35
C SER A 426 -14.60 -7.84 -7.67
N THR A 427 -14.14 -8.31 -8.84
CA THR A 427 -14.10 -9.77 -9.14
C THR A 427 -13.13 -10.52 -8.23
N GLY A 428 -11.97 -9.91 -7.93
CA GLY A 428 -10.98 -10.48 -7.00
C GLY A 428 -11.58 -10.60 -5.60
N MET A 429 -12.21 -9.51 -5.15
CA MET A 429 -12.87 -9.45 -3.85
C MET A 429 -13.96 -10.53 -3.66
N LEU A 430 -14.81 -10.76 -4.66
CA LEU A 430 -15.79 -11.86 -4.59
C LEU A 430 -15.15 -13.26 -4.54
N LYS A 431 -13.97 -13.45 -5.16
CA LYS A 431 -13.24 -14.72 -5.03
C LYS A 431 -12.73 -14.91 -3.61
N ASP A 432 -12.31 -13.83 -2.98
CA ASP A 432 -11.84 -13.83 -1.60
C ASP A 432 -12.98 -14.11 -0.62
N ASP A 433 -14.18 -13.53 -0.83
CA ASP A 433 -15.41 -13.90 -0.09
C ASP A 433 -15.71 -15.40 -0.22
N ILE A 434 -15.57 -15.98 -1.42
CA ILE A 434 -15.72 -17.44 -1.62
C ILE A 434 -14.64 -18.21 -0.85
N SER A 435 -13.40 -17.71 -0.78
CA SER A 435 -12.34 -18.32 0.04
C SER A 435 -12.72 -18.35 1.50
N VAL A 436 -13.15 -17.22 2.06
CA VAL A 436 -13.59 -17.12 3.46
C VAL A 436 -14.73 -18.09 3.76
N LEU A 437 -15.74 -18.16 2.88
CA LEU A 437 -16.84 -19.12 3.04
C LEU A 437 -16.38 -20.58 2.96
N ASN A 438 -15.41 -20.90 2.11
CA ASN A 438 -14.82 -22.24 2.03
C ASN A 438 -14.01 -22.58 3.28
N GLU A 439 -13.26 -21.61 3.83
CA GLU A 439 -12.51 -21.75 5.09
C GLU A 439 -13.47 -22.03 6.25
N MET A 440 -14.61 -21.33 6.32
CA MET A 440 -15.66 -21.61 7.30
C MET A 440 -16.26 -23.01 7.10
N GLN A 441 -16.44 -23.46 5.86
CA GLN A 441 -17.06 -24.76 5.56
C GLN A 441 -16.11 -25.95 5.82
N ALA A 442 -14.79 -25.76 5.68
CA ALA A 442 -13.82 -26.85 5.74
C ALA A 442 -13.85 -27.65 7.05
N PRO A 443 -13.88 -27.03 8.26
CA PRO A 443 -14.01 -27.76 9.53
C PRO A 443 -15.28 -28.61 9.59
N LEU A 444 -16.40 -28.10 9.06
CA LEU A 444 -17.70 -28.77 9.16
C LEU A 444 -17.76 -30.07 8.34
N ARG A 445 -16.84 -30.30 7.41
CA ARG A 445 -16.73 -31.55 6.64
C ARG A 445 -15.99 -32.65 7.39
N ARG A 446 -15.31 -32.32 8.50
CA ARG A 446 -14.50 -33.26 9.28
C ARG A 446 -15.36 -34.04 10.26
N LYS A 447 -14.89 -35.24 10.63
CA LYS A 447 -15.56 -36.08 11.64
C LYS A 447 -15.41 -35.53 13.06
N THR A 448 -14.34 -34.77 13.31
CA THR A 448 -13.96 -34.19 14.60
C THR A 448 -13.43 -32.79 14.35
N LEU A 449 -13.82 -31.85 15.21
CA LEU A 449 -13.37 -30.46 15.17
C LEU A 449 -12.23 -30.24 16.17
N THR A 450 -11.25 -29.43 15.78
CA THR A 450 -10.20 -28.95 16.70
C THR A 450 -10.79 -28.08 17.81
N ALA A 451 -9.96 -27.71 18.80
CA ALA A 451 -10.37 -26.78 19.85
C ALA A 451 -10.77 -25.41 19.28
N THR A 452 -9.89 -24.82 18.48
CA THR A 452 -10.10 -23.54 17.80
C THR A 452 -11.36 -23.54 16.95
N GLU A 453 -11.56 -24.57 16.12
CA GLU A 453 -12.73 -24.67 15.24
C GLU A 453 -14.05 -24.71 16.02
N ARG A 454 -14.07 -25.34 17.20
CA ARG A 454 -15.27 -25.36 18.05
C ARG A 454 -15.57 -24.01 18.67
N GLU A 455 -14.55 -23.30 19.13
CA GLU A 455 -14.69 -21.96 19.71
C GLU A 455 -15.13 -20.93 18.65
N LEU A 456 -14.87 -21.18 17.36
CA LEU A 456 -15.31 -20.32 16.27
C LEU A 456 -16.77 -20.53 15.83
N LEU A 457 -17.35 -21.71 16.09
CA LEU A 457 -18.72 -22.03 15.65
C LEU A 457 -19.80 -21.01 16.06
N PRO A 458 -19.79 -20.42 17.28
CA PRO A 458 -20.78 -19.43 17.68
C PRO A 458 -20.82 -18.19 16.76
N TYR A 459 -19.69 -17.82 16.15
CA TYR A 459 -19.56 -16.61 15.33
C TYR A 459 -19.99 -16.83 13.86
N TYR A 460 -20.16 -18.08 13.42
CA TYR A 460 -20.42 -18.38 12.01
C TYR A 460 -21.70 -17.74 11.46
N SER A 461 -22.73 -17.58 12.28
CA SER A 461 -23.98 -16.94 11.86
C SER A 461 -23.75 -15.46 11.51
N ASP A 462 -23.01 -14.74 12.37
CA ASP A 462 -22.73 -13.32 12.17
C ASP A 462 -21.76 -13.13 11.02
N MET A 463 -20.75 -13.99 10.92
CA MET A 463 -19.82 -14.00 9.79
C MET A 463 -20.55 -14.21 8.45
N LEU A 464 -21.49 -15.16 8.39
CA LEU A 464 -22.33 -15.36 7.20
C LEU A 464 -23.17 -14.12 6.85
N ALA A 465 -23.73 -13.45 7.86
CA ALA A 465 -24.47 -12.21 7.66
C ALA A 465 -23.55 -11.10 7.09
N GLN A 466 -22.34 -10.96 7.62
CA GLN A 466 -21.34 -10.03 7.10
C GLN A 466 -20.94 -10.35 5.65
N MET A 467 -20.79 -11.63 5.28
CA MET A 467 -20.47 -12.02 3.89
C MET A 467 -21.61 -11.74 2.93
N ASN A 468 -22.86 -11.90 3.37
CA ASN A 468 -24.02 -11.55 2.54
C ASN A 468 -24.11 -10.03 2.32
N GLN A 469 -23.80 -9.23 3.34
CA GLN A 469 -23.73 -7.77 3.19
C GLN A 469 -22.56 -7.33 2.32
N SER A 470 -21.36 -7.89 2.50
CA SER A 470 -20.19 -7.67 1.64
C SER A 470 -20.54 -7.84 0.15
N GLN A 471 -21.19 -8.95 -0.20
CA GLN A 471 -21.62 -9.22 -1.57
C GLN A 471 -22.60 -8.17 -2.11
N SER A 472 -23.57 -7.76 -1.28
CA SER A 472 -24.54 -6.72 -1.65
C SER A 472 -23.87 -5.36 -1.87
N GLU A 473 -22.90 -5.03 -1.03
CA GLU A 473 -22.11 -3.80 -1.09
C GLU A 473 -21.21 -3.77 -2.33
N LEU A 474 -20.56 -4.88 -2.69
CA LEU A 474 -19.77 -4.99 -3.92
C LEU A 474 -20.62 -4.82 -5.19
N VAL A 475 -21.79 -5.45 -5.25
CA VAL A 475 -22.71 -5.29 -6.38
C VAL A 475 -23.19 -3.84 -6.47
N SER A 476 -23.49 -3.22 -5.33
CA SER A 476 -23.91 -1.82 -5.26
C SER A 476 -22.76 -0.88 -5.65
N GLY A 477 -21.53 -1.17 -5.21
CA GLY A 477 -20.32 -0.42 -5.53
C GLY A 477 -20.01 -0.42 -7.02
N VAL A 478 -20.00 -1.58 -7.68
CA VAL A 478 -19.84 -1.65 -9.14
C VAL A 478 -20.97 -0.92 -9.87
N THR A 479 -22.19 -1.00 -9.36
CA THR A 479 -23.33 -0.28 -9.95
C THR A 479 -23.17 1.24 -9.82
N ALA A 480 -22.74 1.72 -8.65
CA ALA A 480 -22.48 3.12 -8.39
C ALA A 480 -21.29 3.65 -9.21
N ALA A 481 -20.21 2.88 -9.35
CA ALA A 481 -19.05 3.22 -10.18
C ALA A 481 -19.45 3.42 -11.65
N ARG A 482 -20.29 2.53 -12.19
CA ARG A 482 -20.86 2.70 -13.52
C ARG A 482 -21.79 3.90 -13.62
N GLY A 483 -22.59 4.14 -12.57
CA GLY A 483 -23.42 5.34 -12.45
C GLY A 483 -22.58 6.63 -12.52
N ALA A 484 -21.44 6.66 -11.83
CA ALA A 484 -20.50 7.78 -11.84
C ALA A 484 -19.94 8.03 -13.24
N MET A 485 -19.49 7.00 -13.95
CA MET A 485 -19.03 7.13 -15.34
C MET A 485 -20.15 7.63 -16.27
N ALA A 486 -21.38 7.16 -16.09
CA ALA A 486 -22.52 7.61 -16.87
C ALA A 486 -22.88 9.09 -16.60
N LEU A 487 -22.79 9.53 -15.35
CA LEU A 487 -22.96 10.94 -14.97
C LEU A 487 -21.82 11.81 -15.52
N GLY A 488 -20.57 11.34 -15.45
CA GLY A 488 -19.41 12.01 -16.04
C GLY A 488 -19.58 12.17 -17.56
N TRP A 489 -20.06 11.13 -18.24
CA TRP A 489 -20.43 11.22 -19.65
C TRP A 489 -21.53 12.26 -19.91
N GLN A 490 -22.54 12.35 -19.05
CA GLN A 490 -23.61 13.35 -19.15
C GLN A 490 -23.13 14.77 -18.86
N ALA A 491 -22.03 14.95 -18.12
CA ALA A 491 -21.41 16.25 -17.87
C ALA A 491 -20.70 16.80 -19.12
N MET A 492 -20.29 15.93 -20.05
CA MET A 492 -19.48 16.30 -21.22
C MET A 492 -20.03 17.46 -22.06
N PRO A 493 -21.34 17.59 -22.35
CA PRO A 493 -21.86 18.75 -23.06
C PRO A 493 -21.65 20.07 -22.32
N ALA A 494 -21.73 20.09 -20.99
CA ALA A 494 -21.48 21.29 -20.20
C ALA A 494 -20.00 21.70 -20.24
N LEU A 495 -19.09 20.72 -20.10
CA LEU A 495 -17.64 20.93 -20.26
C LEU A 495 -17.33 21.48 -21.65
N ASP A 496 -17.92 20.87 -22.68
CA ASP A 496 -17.72 21.24 -24.07
C ASP A 496 -18.14 22.70 -24.34
N VAL A 497 -19.29 23.14 -23.81
CA VAL A 497 -19.73 24.55 -23.91
C VAL A 497 -18.77 25.48 -23.16
N TYR A 498 -18.33 25.09 -21.96
CA TYR A 498 -17.37 25.87 -21.18
C TYR A 498 -16.03 26.04 -21.92
N PHE A 499 -15.45 24.96 -22.42
CA PHE A 499 -14.18 25.00 -23.13
C PHE A 499 -14.25 25.77 -24.44
N ARG A 500 -15.35 25.68 -25.20
CA ARG A 500 -15.58 26.53 -26.39
C ARG A 500 -15.58 28.03 -26.06
N GLN A 501 -16.11 28.40 -24.90
CA GLN A 501 -16.13 29.79 -24.47
C GLN A 501 -14.74 30.23 -23.98
N LEU A 502 -14.03 29.34 -23.28
CA LEU A 502 -12.67 29.58 -22.78
C LEU A 502 -11.66 29.72 -23.91
N ASP A 503 -11.79 28.93 -24.97
CA ASP A 503 -11.00 28.99 -26.21
C ASP A 503 -11.04 30.38 -26.86
N ARG A 504 -12.16 31.10 -26.69
CA ARG A 504 -12.37 32.47 -27.21
C ARG A 504 -11.95 33.55 -26.22
N ALA A 505 -11.48 33.19 -25.03
CA ALA A 505 -11.11 34.14 -24.01
C ALA A 505 -9.84 34.90 -24.40
N SER A 506 -9.79 36.19 -24.07
CA SER A 506 -8.62 37.04 -24.27
C SER A 506 -8.27 37.78 -22.99
N LEU A 507 -6.97 38.06 -22.85
CA LEU A 507 -6.44 38.83 -21.74
C LEU A 507 -6.51 40.33 -22.07
N ASP A 508 -6.78 41.14 -21.05
CA ASP A 508 -6.63 42.58 -21.10
C ASP A 508 -5.14 42.99 -21.08
N PHE A 509 -4.87 44.28 -21.25
CA PHE A 509 -3.51 44.83 -21.23
C PHE A 509 -2.77 44.60 -19.89
N GLY A 510 -3.48 44.27 -18.82
CA GLY A 510 -2.92 43.95 -17.50
C GLY A 510 -2.54 42.48 -17.33
N GLY A 511 -2.83 41.63 -18.32
CA GLY A 511 -2.61 40.19 -18.27
C GLY A 511 -3.69 39.43 -17.49
N ASP A 512 -4.85 40.04 -17.24
CA ASP A 512 -6.00 39.38 -16.60
C ASP A 512 -7.13 39.18 -17.62
N LEU A 513 -8.10 38.31 -17.32
CA LEU A 513 -9.26 38.12 -18.20
C LEU A 513 -10.10 39.40 -18.28
N SER A 514 -10.70 39.68 -19.44
CA SER A 514 -11.64 40.82 -19.54
C SER A 514 -12.84 40.62 -18.60
N PRO A 515 -13.39 41.68 -17.96
CA PRO A 515 -14.54 41.54 -17.06
C PRO A 515 -15.76 40.87 -17.71
N ARG A 516 -16.02 41.16 -18.99
CA ARG A 516 -17.11 40.55 -19.76
C ARG A 516 -16.86 39.06 -19.98
N THR A 517 -15.64 38.68 -20.40
CA THR A 517 -15.27 37.28 -20.59
C THR A 517 -15.41 36.48 -19.30
N ALA A 518 -14.98 37.03 -18.17
CA ALA A 518 -15.13 36.37 -16.87
C ALA A 518 -16.60 36.25 -16.44
N GLN A 519 -17.43 37.27 -16.72
CA GLN A 519 -18.87 37.23 -16.45
C GLN A 519 -19.58 36.15 -17.27
N ASP A 520 -19.16 35.94 -18.52
CA ASP A 520 -19.73 34.93 -19.42
C ASP A 520 -19.27 33.50 -19.08
N LEU A 521 -18.02 33.34 -18.62
CA LEU A 521 -17.45 32.03 -18.24
C LEU A 521 -18.02 31.48 -16.93
N LYS A 522 -18.24 32.36 -15.94
CA LYS A 522 -18.66 31.94 -14.59
C LYS A 522 -19.90 31.03 -14.55
N PRO A 523 -21.04 31.33 -15.20
CA PRO A 523 -22.20 30.44 -15.17
C PRO A 523 -21.96 29.10 -15.89
N LEU A 524 -21.07 29.08 -16.90
CA LEU A 524 -20.71 27.87 -17.62
C LEU A 524 -19.80 26.96 -16.76
N ALA A 525 -18.83 27.54 -16.06
CA ALA A 525 -17.99 26.83 -15.09
C ALA A 525 -18.85 26.17 -14.02
N VAL A 526 -19.74 26.94 -13.37
CA VAL A 526 -20.66 26.41 -12.35
C VAL A 526 -21.54 25.28 -12.89
N THR A 527 -21.98 25.36 -14.15
CA THR A 527 -22.79 24.29 -14.75
C THR A 527 -21.96 23.02 -14.99
N ALA A 528 -20.71 23.16 -15.45
CA ALA A 528 -19.80 22.04 -15.68
C ALA A 528 -19.36 21.38 -14.35
N GLU A 529 -19.01 22.20 -13.36
CA GLU A 529 -18.64 21.75 -12.00
C GLU A 529 -19.78 20.99 -11.34
N ASN A 530 -20.99 21.55 -11.25
CA ASN A 530 -22.11 20.84 -10.63
C ASN A 530 -22.42 19.48 -11.29
N ALA A 531 -22.20 19.37 -12.62
CA ALA A 531 -22.40 18.12 -13.34
C ALA A 531 -21.30 17.09 -13.04
N LEU A 532 -20.05 17.53 -12.89
CA LEU A 532 -18.92 16.68 -12.50
C LEU A 532 -18.97 16.31 -11.01
N ASP A 533 -19.32 17.24 -10.13
CA ASP A 533 -19.51 17.02 -8.69
C ASP A 533 -20.49 15.87 -8.44
N ALA A 534 -21.62 15.84 -9.15
CA ALA A 534 -22.59 14.76 -9.02
C ALA A 534 -22.00 13.39 -9.40
N ALA A 535 -21.16 13.36 -10.43
CA ALA A 535 -20.46 12.15 -10.87
C ALA A 535 -19.35 11.74 -9.89
N ALA A 536 -18.56 12.69 -9.40
CA ALA A 536 -17.50 12.47 -8.43
C ALA A 536 -18.06 11.95 -7.09
N ASN A 537 -19.17 12.53 -6.61
CA ASN A 537 -19.86 12.05 -5.41
C ASN A 537 -20.41 10.61 -5.58
N ALA A 538 -20.88 10.25 -6.78
CA ALA A 538 -21.27 8.87 -7.08
C ALA A 538 -20.08 7.91 -7.08
N ALA A 539 -18.91 8.35 -7.57
CA ALA A 539 -17.67 7.57 -7.51
C ALA A 539 -17.18 7.40 -6.07
N GLU A 540 -17.26 8.44 -5.23
CA GLU A 540 -16.96 8.36 -3.80
C GLU A 540 -17.90 7.41 -3.06
N THR A 541 -19.19 7.41 -3.41
CA THR A 541 -20.16 6.46 -2.86
C THR A 541 -19.80 5.02 -3.25
N ALA A 542 -19.45 4.80 -4.52
CA ALA A 542 -19.01 3.51 -5.01
C ALA A 542 -17.77 3.02 -4.25
N HIS A 543 -16.85 3.94 -3.99
CA HIS A 543 -15.61 3.70 -3.27
C HIS A 543 -15.87 3.30 -1.82
N ALA A 544 -16.69 4.06 -1.10
CA ALA A 544 -17.08 3.72 0.27
C ALA A 544 -17.72 2.32 0.37
N LEU A 545 -18.61 1.96 -0.56
CA LEU A 545 -19.24 0.63 -0.61
C LEU A 545 -18.22 -0.50 -0.77
N TYR A 546 -17.21 -0.31 -1.63
CA TYR A 546 -16.16 -1.32 -1.84
C TYR A 546 -15.35 -1.56 -0.56
N PHE A 547 -14.86 -0.49 0.08
CA PHE A 547 -14.06 -0.60 1.30
C PHE A 547 -14.88 -1.08 2.52
N THR A 548 -16.18 -0.82 2.53
CA THR A 548 -17.11 -1.41 3.52
C THR A 548 -17.15 -2.93 3.37
N ALA A 549 -17.35 -3.42 2.14
CA ALA A 549 -17.35 -4.85 1.86
C ALA A 549 -16.02 -5.51 2.27
N GLN A 550 -14.91 -4.83 1.98
CA GLN A 550 -13.57 -5.25 2.38
C GLN A 550 -13.38 -5.31 3.89
N SER A 551 -13.86 -4.31 4.61
CA SER A 551 -13.85 -4.30 6.07
C SER A 551 -14.62 -5.49 6.66
N ARG A 552 -15.79 -5.85 6.09
CA ARG A 552 -16.57 -7.03 6.51
C ARG A 552 -15.82 -8.33 6.26
N GLN A 553 -15.16 -8.46 5.11
CA GLN A 553 -14.29 -9.60 4.82
C GLN A 553 -13.16 -9.70 5.84
N LEU A 554 -12.49 -8.59 6.15
CA LEU A 554 -11.37 -8.56 7.08
C LEU A 554 -11.80 -8.88 8.52
N VAL A 555 -12.95 -8.38 8.99
CA VAL A 555 -13.52 -8.79 10.29
C VAL A 555 -13.68 -10.31 10.37
N ASN A 556 -14.21 -10.93 9.31
CA ASN A 556 -14.35 -12.39 9.26
C ASN A 556 -12.99 -13.10 9.21
N ARG A 557 -12.04 -12.59 8.43
CA ARG A 557 -10.70 -13.15 8.33
C ARG A 557 -9.94 -13.07 9.66
N ILE A 558 -10.00 -11.94 10.37
CA ILE A 558 -9.42 -11.78 11.71
C ILE A 558 -10.04 -12.80 12.68
N THR A 559 -11.36 -12.97 12.60
CA THR A 559 -12.07 -13.96 13.41
C THR A 559 -11.58 -15.38 13.11
N LEU A 560 -11.41 -15.75 11.84
CA LEU A 560 -10.95 -17.07 11.41
C LEU A 560 -9.51 -17.40 11.83
N LEU A 561 -8.66 -16.40 12.11
CA LEU A 561 -7.33 -16.63 12.66
C LEU A 561 -7.37 -17.34 14.03
N GLY A 562 -8.52 -17.30 14.71
CA GLY A 562 -8.66 -17.90 16.04
C GLY A 562 -7.81 -17.17 17.08
N VAL A 563 -7.52 -15.88 16.88
CA VAL A 563 -6.80 -15.05 17.86
C VAL A 563 -7.63 -14.84 19.12
N GLY A 564 -8.96 -14.90 19.01
CA GLY A 564 -9.89 -14.82 20.14
C GLY A 564 -10.25 -16.16 20.79
N THR A 565 -9.59 -17.27 20.46
CA THR A 565 -9.93 -18.59 21.04
C THR A 565 -9.04 -18.97 22.23
N PHE A 566 -7.96 -18.22 22.48
CA PHE A 566 -7.05 -18.44 23.60
C PHE A 566 -6.59 -17.11 24.17
N GLU A 567 -6.51 -17.03 25.50
CA GLU A 567 -6.14 -15.81 26.23
C GLU A 567 -4.81 -15.22 25.76
N GLY A 568 -3.78 -16.06 25.57
CA GLY A 568 -2.46 -15.60 25.13
C GLY A 568 -2.47 -14.93 23.75
N ARG A 569 -3.17 -15.53 22.77
CA ARG A 569 -3.29 -14.93 21.42
C ARG A 569 -4.13 -13.67 21.43
N TYR A 570 -5.17 -13.64 22.27
CA TYR A 570 -6.02 -12.49 22.44
C TYR A 570 -5.28 -11.33 23.11
N ALA A 571 -4.40 -11.62 24.07
CA ALA A 571 -3.54 -10.62 24.70
C ALA A 571 -2.58 -9.97 23.68
N THR A 572 -2.04 -10.74 22.73
CA THR A 572 -1.28 -10.16 21.62
C THR A 572 -2.16 -9.21 20.80
N LEU A 573 -3.44 -9.56 20.56
CA LEU A 573 -4.32 -8.77 19.70
C LEU A 573 -4.65 -7.44 20.37
N THR A 574 -4.99 -7.49 21.65
CA THR A 574 -5.29 -6.29 22.43
C THR A 574 -4.06 -5.43 22.65
N SER A 575 -2.87 -6.02 22.79
CA SER A 575 -1.60 -5.29 22.82
C SER A 575 -1.34 -4.55 21.51
N VAL A 576 -1.57 -5.20 20.37
CA VAL A 576 -1.43 -4.56 19.06
C VAL A 576 -2.44 -3.42 18.90
N ILE A 577 -3.70 -3.66 19.25
CA ILE A 577 -4.77 -2.65 19.22
C ILE A 577 -4.36 -1.45 20.09
N SER A 578 -3.91 -1.67 21.32
CA SER A 578 -3.49 -0.61 22.23
C SER A 578 -2.31 0.19 21.67
N LYS A 579 -1.26 -0.50 21.16
CA LYS A 579 -0.10 0.17 20.53
C LYS A 579 -0.48 0.97 19.28
N ARG A 580 -1.39 0.47 18.44
CA ARG A 580 -1.74 1.09 17.15
C ARG A 580 -2.79 2.18 17.26
N LEU A 581 -3.83 1.93 18.03
CA LEU A 581 -5.02 2.77 18.08
C LEU A 581 -5.06 3.64 19.35
N GLY A 582 -4.18 3.40 20.32
CA GLY A 582 -4.15 4.14 21.58
C GLY A 582 -5.39 3.92 22.44
N VAL A 583 -6.10 2.80 22.24
CA VAL A 583 -7.30 2.44 22.98
C VAL A 583 -7.16 1.07 23.64
N ASP A 584 -7.73 0.93 24.82
CA ASP A 584 -7.75 -0.34 25.54
C ASP A 584 -8.95 -1.18 25.09
N ALA A 585 -8.65 -2.28 24.38
CA ALA A 585 -9.64 -3.28 24.03
C ALA A 585 -10.08 -4.09 25.26
N PRO A 586 -11.31 -4.65 25.26
CA PRO A 586 -11.78 -5.53 26.34
C PRO A 586 -10.80 -6.69 26.60
N THR A 587 -10.73 -7.13 27.85
CA THR A 587 -9.97 -8.34 28.21
C THR A 587 -10.58 -9.60 27.61
N TYR A 588 -9.83 -10.71 27.59
CA TYR A 588 -10.32 -12.00 27.07
C TYR A 588 -11.61 -12.46 27.78
N ALA A 589 -11.67 -12.33 29.10
CA ALA A 589 -12.87 -12.67 29.86
C ALA A 589 -14.07 -11.77 29.52
N GLU A 590 -13.82 -10.48 29.29
CA GLU A 590 -14.86 -9.54 28.89
C GLU A 590 -15.36 -9.81 27.48
N SER A 591 -14.48 -10.12 26.52
CA SER A 591 -14.86 -10.40 25.14
C SER A 591 -15.75 -11.65 25.04
N LEU A 592 -15.44 -12.70 25.80
CA LEU A 592 -16.29 -13.89 25.94
C LEU A 592 -17.67 -13.56 26.50
N ARG A 593 -17.74 -12.71 27.55
CA ARG A 593 -19.02 -12.25 28.12
C ARG A 593 -19.79 -11.37 27.14
N LEU A 594 -19.07 -10.63 26.29
CA LEU A 594 -19.68 -9.76 25.30
C LEU A 594 -20.23 -10.55 24.09
N GLY A 595 -19.75 -11.77 23.87
CA GLY A 595 -20.13 -12.59 22.72
C GLY A 595 -19.64 -12.00 21.39
N MET A 596 -18.62 -11.14 21.42
CA MET A 596 -18.07 -10.49 20.24
C MET A 596 -16.90 -11.29 19.68
N SER A 597 -16.78 -11.33 18.35
CA SER A 597 -15.63 -11.95 17.70
C SER A 597 -14.38 -11.07 17.84
N ALA A 598 -13.20 -11.66 17.61
CA ALA A 598 -11.96 -10.87 17.58
C ALA A 598 -11.97 -9.78 16.49
N GLY A 599 -12.59 -10.05 15.33
CA GLY A 599 -12.77 -9.05 14.29
C GLY A 599 -13.70 -7.92 14.71
N ASP A 600 -14.79 -8.21 15.41
CA ASP A 600 -15.70 -7.17 15.90
C ASP A 600 -15.04 -6.30 16.98
N ILE A 601 -14.19 -6.90 17.82
CA ILE A 601 -13.39 -6.14 18.80
C ILE A 601 -12.38 -5.23 18.09
N ALA A 602 -11.71 -5.71 17.04
CA ALA A 602 -10.81 -4.90 16.25
C ALA A 602 -11.53 -3.70 15.61
N ALA A 603 -12.68 -3.94 14.96
CA ALA A 603 -13.49 -2.88 14.38
C ALA A 603 -14.00 -1.89 15.45
N ALA A 604 -14.47 -2.39 16.61
CA ALA A 604 -14.97 -1.54 17.69
C ALA A 604 -13.87 -0.66 18.29
N SER A 605 -12.65 -1.20 18.35
CA SER A 605 -11.47 -0.47 18.84
C SER A 605 -11.06 0.62 17.86
N TRP A 606 -11.09 0.36 16.55
CA TRP A 606 -10.88 1.41 15.54
C TRP A 606 -11.90 2.54 15.67
N LEU A 607 -13.19 2.19 15.72
CA LEU A 607 -14.26 3.18 15.81
C LEU A 607 -14.16 4.02 17.10
N ALA A 608 -13.75 3.39 18.19
CA ALA A 608 -13.50 4.06 19.45
C ALA A 608 -12.33 5.06 19.37
N ALA A 609 -11.27 4.70 18.64
CA ALA A 609 -10.12 5.57 18.41
C ALA A 609 -10.48 6.79 17.55
N GLU A 610 -11.22 6.59 16.45
CA GLU A 610 -11.72 7.69 15.59
C GLU A 610 -12.57 8.69 16.36
N GLU A 611 -13.45 8.18 17.24
CA GLU A 611 -14.32 9.01 18.07
C GLU A 611 -13.68 9.53 19.35
N LYS A 612 -12.47 9.06 19.68
CA LYS A 612 -11.77 9.38 20.93
C LYS A 612 -12.61 9.05 22.16
N VAL A 613 -13.29 7.90 22.15
CA VAL A 613 -14.10 7.38 23.24
C VAL A 613 -13.59 6.01 23.70
N PRO A 614 -13.91 5.55 24.91
CA PRO A 614 -13.59 4.18 25.32
C PRO A 614 -14.28 3.13 24.42
N VAL A 615 -13.61 1.99 24.18
CA VAL A 615 -14.16 0.88 23.38
C VAL A 615 -15.51 0.38 23.94
N SER A 616 -15.67 0.41 25.27
CA SER A 616 -16.92 0.06 25.93
C SER A 616 -18.10 0.97 25.54
N THR A 617 -17.85 2.24 25.20
CA THR A 617 -18.89 3.16 24.72
C THR A 617 -19.44 2.72 23.37
N VAL A 618 -18.55 2.40 22.43
CA VAL A 618 -18.92 1.91 21.10
C VAL A 618 -19.70 0.58 21.21
N ILE A 619 -19.21 -0.35 22.04
CA ILE A 619 -19.87 -1.65 22.26
C ILE A 619 -21.26 -1.48 22.87
N ASN A 620 -21.44 -0.55 23.82
CA ASN A 620 -22.74 -0.29 24.40
C ASN A 620 -23.72 0.32 23.39
N GLN A 621 -23.24 1.21 22.50
CA GLN A 621 -24.04 1.78 21.41
C GLN A 621 -24.43 0.72 20.37
N GLN A 622 -23.49 -0.16 20.00
CA GLN A 622 -23.72 -1.30 19.11
C GLN A 622 -24.90 -2.15 19.63
N ARG A 623 -24.88 -2.48 20.93
CA ARG A 623 -25.95 -3.25 21.59
C ARG A 623 -27.27 -2.50 21.67
N ALA A 624 -27.24 -1.19 21.86
CA ALA A 624 -28.46 -0.36 21.92
C ALA A 624 -29.14 -0.20 20.57
N THR A 625 -28.35 -0.19 19.49
CA THR A 625 -28.84 0.05 18.12
C THR A 625 -29.06 -1.23 17.31
N ASN A 626 -28.51 -2.35 17.78
CA ASN A 626 -28.48 -3.64 17.06
C ASN A 626 -27.87 -3.53 15.65
N LYS A 627 -26.95 -2.57 15.46
CA LYS A 627 -26.19 -2.38 14.22
C LYS A 627 -24.85 -3.10 14.31
N THR A 628 -24.22 -3.41 13.17
CA THR A 628 -22.82 -3.84 13.20
C THR A 628 -21.91 -2.63 13.45
N ILE A 629 -20.67 -2.88 13.89
CA ILE A 629 -19.70 -1.80 14.08
C ILE A 629 -19.43 -1.07 12.75
N ILE A 630 -19.38 -1.82 11.65
CA ILE A 630 -19.19 -1.28 10.31
C ILE A 630 -20.37 -0.37 9.91
N ASP A 631 -21.61 -0.76 10.21
CA ASP A 631 -22.78 0.09 9.95
C ASP A 631 -22.72 1.39 10.77
N MET A 632 -22.26 1.32 12.03
CA MET A 632 -22.07 2.51 12.85
C MET A 632 -20.98 3.44 12.29
N ALA A 633 -19.92 2.88 11.72
CA ALA A 633 -18.86 3.66 11.07
C ALA A 633 -19.37 4.38 9.82
N LEU A 634 -20.19 3.70 9.02
CA LEU A 634 -20.83 4.27 7.84
C LEU A 634 -21.74 5.46 8.17
N GLU A 635 -22.56 5.34 9.21
CA GLU A 635 -23.47 6.41 9.64
C GLU A 635 -22.76 7.66 10.13
N ARG A 636 -21.49 7.52 10.52
CA ARG A 636 -20.64 8.62 11.00
C ARG A 636 -19.83 9.26 9.87
N HIS A 637 -20.00 8.80 8.63
CA HIS A 637 -19.22 9.24 7.47
C HIS A 637 -17.71 9.14 7.70
N LEU A 638 -17.27 8.16 8.48
CA LEU A 638 -15.86 7.89 8.71
C LEU A 638 -15.25 7.19 7.50
N SER A 639 -13.95 7.40 7.29
CA SER A 639 -13.23 6.79 6.16
C SER A 639 -13.25 5.27 6.26
N GLN A 640 -13.85 4.62 5.27
CA GLN A 640 -13.90 3.16 5.19
C GLN A 640 -12.54 2.59 4.77
N GLU A 641 -11.70 3.36 4.07
CA GLU A 641 -10.32 3.00 3.78
C GLU A 641 -9.50 2.88 5.07
N SER A 642 -9.66 3.82 6.00
CA SER A 642 -8.91 3.80 7.26
C SER A 642 -9.27 2.58 8.12
N LEU A 643 -10.54 2.20 8.14
CA LEU A 643 -10.99 0.97 8.80
C LEU A 643 -10.40 -0.27 8.10
N GLU A 644 -10.49 -0.33 6.77
CA GLU A 644 -9.95 -1.42 5.98
C GLU A 644 -8.45 -1.59 6.22
N VAL A 645 -7.68 -0.52 6.17
CA VAL A 645 -6.23 -0.52 6.42
C VAL A 645 -5.92 -1.07 7.81
N VAL A 646 -6.62 -0.58 8.85
CA VAL A 646 -6.38 -1.05 10.21
C VAL A 646 -6.69 -2.53 10.36
N LEU A 647 -7.82 -2.99 9.81
CA LEU A 647 -8.18 -4.40 9.84
C LEU A 647 -7.24 -5.26 8.98
N GLY A 648 -6.78 -4.74 7.84
CA GLY A 648 -5.82 -5.38 6.94
C GLY A 648 -4.48 -5.60 7.63
N MET A 649 -3.95 -4.55 8.26
CA MET A 649 -2.73 -4.63 9.05
C MET A 649 -2.85 -5.60 10.24
N LEU A 650 -4.00 -5.61 10.92
CA LEU A 650 -4.25 -6.57 11.99
C LEU A 650 -4.33 -8.01 11.45
N TRP A 651 -4.94 -8.20 10.28
CA TRP A 651 -5.04 -9.50 9.67
C TRP A 651 -3.68 -10.00 9.16
N GLU A 652 -2.96 -9.21 8.34
CA GLU A 652 -1.61 -9.54 7.86
C GLU A 652 -0.64 -9.76 9.02
N GLY A 653 -0.79 -8.93 10.07
CA GLY A 653 -0.10 -8.99 11.35
C GLY A 653 -0.23 -10.32 12.11
N TYR A 654 -1.04 -11.25 11.63
CA TYR A 654 -1.24 -12.58 12.21
C TYR A 654 -1.30 -13.69 11.14
N ALA A 655 -1.80 -13.39 9.95
CA ALA A 655 -1.97 -14.33 8.85
C ALA A 655 -0.66 -14.57 8.10
N GLU A 656 0.19 -13.54 7.96
CA GLU A 656 1.41 -13.59 7.15
C GLU A 656 2.67 -13.17 7.93
N LYS A 657 2.55 -12.30 8.95
CA LYS A 657 3.68 -11.82 9.77
C LYS A 657 3.21 -11.44 11.18
N PRO A 658 3.61 -12.11 12.27
CA PRO A 658 3.36 -11.62 13.62
C PRO A 658 4.07 -10.30 13.86
N ILE A 659 3.31 -9.34 14.40
CA ILE A 659 3.75 -7.98 14.75
C ILE A 659 4.81 -8.03 15.86
N ASP A 660 5.96 -7.38 15.61
CA ASP A 660 6.95 -6.94 16.61
C ASP A 660 6.41 -5.76 17.46
#